data_AF-A0A653P134-F1
#
_entry.id   AF-A0A653P134-F1
#
_cell.length_a   1.000
_cell.length_b   1.000
_cell.length_c   1.000
_cell.angle_alpha   90.00
_cell.angle_beta   90.00
_cell.angle_gamma   90.00
#
_symmetry.space_group_name_H-M   'P 1'
#
loop_
_entity.id
_entity.type
_entity.pdbx_description
1 polymer ?
#
loop_
_entity_poly.entity_id
_entity_poly.type
_entity_poly.pdbx_seq_one_letter_code
_entity_poly.pdbx_strand_id
1 'polypeptide(L)'
;MSMLKLAMAGFVILTLAASASHASDVEATDRPWGLVANDAANPIGIDTPQPRLSWRPPAARAQSAYQLRVGVSERALVAGQVTWDSGRVASSTDAAALYQGPILSSRERRVWQVRTWDGRGRASPWSNTASWEMGLLQPSDWTATWIQRNAEAPRGWSDATLTVDFTLVGRQFDVLFRASPEGKTYGEAYVWRVGEDEGQAVLTAQVRHYPGGARAVVNQTTLGKIPLGMTADALRQGRHTLSIEAVGDRIVTHLDGRLIDERRDASQTRGTVGLMSAAPDAAVIHRLSVVPTEGAPFETTFANGENPLTGGSVGPDGLILASGVPTKDLVVPLSHPAPLLRRSFTVAGGKVTSARLYVAAGGWADLTVNGDAVSELPMAPGWTDYSKRVLYQTYDVAGLLTPGENVLAAELGRGWYGVTEPNEWYFHKASWHAEPSLRAQLEITYEDGRHEVVMTDQSWTTTDGPTLRDSIYAGERYDARREPVGWRSVRFADQGWSPAREAVAPAGRLVAAAAEPIRPISQVQPVARIEVRPGVWVFDFGRILTGRPQLTMTGPAGRTVTLVLTEKKAEDGSALVASGLIDAQLQTYQYTFKGGVVEHWAPRFSYAGFRYMQVEGLGATPGEDFVTAEIIHSDVAPIGAFESGSDLLNRIQQASQNALLNNMHGMMSDTPSLEKNGWTGDAQASAAAAGVNFGMARVWSKWLADFRDAQAPSGELPEIVPSTPYYGFDQTPGWSYIWGPTPSWDAAMFVISDDMLRHYGDARIIASMYEAQKRLVDYTSTFVTAPDFTYAKGLGDYAGKGPFGPVDATASAYYFYMVSMLSRNAATLGKSADAARYAALAAQVRDAYNRKYWDAQTHRYVTRAIENGPPPPFSQTQNILPLAFGIVPDGEQQKVADAVAADLEANDYTLTMGVYPLRYGLTLLTDYGHVDTVYRVATKVTQPSWGFWLANDINSMLEGWGLNSRSWNHHYFALISDWFYEGLAGIRPDSPGYADLIIRPALPTGLDHATGRVDTPRGEVRSAWRREGEAAVLDVVVPGATRAEVWLPNGGERLKRGPRGARFLRAENGHAVYAAAPGATTFIFTPR
;
A
#
# COMPACT_ATOMS: atom_id res chain seq x y z
N MET A 1 -32.44 31.69 40.84
CA MET A 1 -33.39 32.67 40.27
C MET A 1 -32.69 33.46 39.19
N SER A 2 -33.18 33.33 37.95
CA SER A 2 -33.05 34.24 36.81
C SER A 2 -31.68 34.82 36.45
N MET A 3 -30.89 34.07 35.66
CA MET A 3 -30.19 34.53 34.44
C MET A 3 -29.57 33.30 33.74
N LEU A 4 -30.39 32.27 33.55
CA LEU A 4 -30.09 31.04 32.82
C LEU A 4 -31.12 30.96 31.68
N LYS A 5 -30.65 30.89 30.42
CA LYS A 5 -31.37 30.72 29.12
C LYS A 5 -31.03 31.85 28.14
N LEU A 6 -29.88 31.75 27.44
CA LEU A 6 -29.64 32.14 26.04
C LEU A 6 -28.12 32.11 25.77
N ALA A 7 -27.51 30.93 25.63
CA ALA A 7 -26.17 30.74 25.00
C ALA A 7 -25.77 29.24 24.87
N MET A 8 -26.75 28.34 24.74
CA MET A 8 -26.53 26.90 24.54
C MET A 8 -27.52 26.43 23.46
N ALA A 9 -27.25 26.81 22.21
CA ALA A 9 -28.02 26.35 21.04
C ALA A 9 -27.26 26.50 19.70
N GLY A 10 -25.93 26.63 19.72
CA GLY A 10 -25.15 26.97 18.53
C GLY A 10 -23.81 26.23 18.47
N PHE A 11 -23.80 24.91 18.58
CA PHE A 11 -22.60 24.09 18.26
C PHE A 11 -22.91 22.66 17.78
N VAL A 12 -24.14 22.39 17.31
CA VAL A 12 -24.58 21.07 16.78
C VAL A 12 -25.11 21.16 15.32
N ILE A 13 -24.92 22.30 14.62
CA ILE A 13 -25.38 22.48 13.22
C ILE A 13 -24.21 22.85 12.28
N LEU A 14 -23.02 22.28 12.47
CA LEU A 14 -21.91 22.44 11.52
C LEU A 14 -21.20 21.15 11.10
N THR A 15 -21.85 19.99 11.29
CA THR A 15 -21.45 18.70 10.71
C THR A 15 -22.49 18.10 9.75
N LEU A 16 -23.54 18.86 9.42
CA LEU A 16 -24.56 18.51 8.41
C LEU A 16 -24.56 19.44 7.18
N ALA A 17 -23.58 20.34 7.06
CA ALA A 17 -23.49 21.31 5.96
C ALA A 17 -22.23 21.17 5.08
N ALA A 18 -21.38 20.17 5.34
CA ALA A 18 -20.28 19.77 4.43
C ALA A 18 -20.65 18.54 3.56
N SER A 19 -21.83 17.97 3.75
CA SER A 19 -22.41 16.86 2.98
C SER A 19 -23.51 17.30 2.01
N ALA A 20 -23.73 18.61 1.83
CA ALA A 20 -24.78 19.16 0.97
C ALA A 20 -24.27 20.03 -0.21
N SER A 21 -22.95 20.14 -0.43
CA SER A 21 -22.38 20.89 -1.56
C SER A 21 -21.72 20.04 -2.65
N HIS A 22 -21.93 18.71 -2.63
CA HIS A 22 -21.63 17.81 -3.76
C HIS A 22 -22.85 17.02 -4.24
N ALA A 23 -24.05 17.33 -3.71
CA ALA A 23 -25.33 16.78 -4.17
C ALA A 23 -26.07 17.71 -5.17
N SER A 24 -25.39 18.76 -5.65
CA SER A 24 -25.91 19.62 -6.71
C SER A 24 -25.18 19.33 -8.03
N ASP A 25 -25.97 18.88 -9.00
CA ASP A 25 -25.69 18.73 -10.45
C ASP A 25 -25.57 17.29 -10.98
N VAL A 26 -26.57 16.46 -10.66
CA VAL A 26 -27.16 15.63 -11.73
C VAL A 26 -28.08 16.53 -12.56
N GLU A 27 -27.54 17.58 -13.18
CA GLU A 27 -28.20 18.12 -14.35
C GLU A 27 -28.21 16.98 -15.37
N ALA A 28 -29.39 16.59 -15.83
CA ALA A 28 -29.54 15.69 -16.95
C ALA A 28 -28.97 16.38 -18.20
N THR A 29 -27.65 16.31 -18.38
CA THR A 29 -26.98 16.94 -19.51
C THR A 29 -27.48 16.27 -20.78
N ASP A 30 -27.89 17.06 -21.77
CA ASP A 30 -28.29 16.56 -23.10
C ASP A 30 -27.09 16.13 -23.95
N ARG A 31 -25.88 16.43 -23.48
CA ARG A 31 -24.57 16.14 -24.08
C ARG A 31 -23.76 15.12 -23.26
N PRO A 32 -22.81 14.39 -23.87
CA PRO A 32 -21.86 13.54 -23.14
C PRO A 32 -20.97 14.37 -22.20
N TRP A 33 -20.53 13.76 -21.10
CA TRP A 33 -19.76 14.41 -20.05
C TRP A 33 -18.75 13.44 -19.41
N GLY A 34 -17.96 13.90 -18.43
CA GLY A 34 -17.00 13.04 -17.73
C GLY A 34 -15.92 12.47 -18.65
N LEU A 35 -15.45 13.28 -19.61
CA LEU A 35 -14.45 12.86 -20.59
C LEU A 35 -13.10 12.60 -19.91
N VAL A 36 -12.58 11.40 -20.11
CA VAL A 36 -11.27 10.98 -19.60
C VAL A 36 -10.42 10.34 -20.71
N ALA A 37 -9.11 10.58 -20.64
CA ALA A 37 -8.11 9.92 -21.46
C ALA A 37 -7.23 9.04 -20.57
N ASN A 38 -7.05 7.76 -20.91
CA ASN A 38 -6.38 6.77 -20.06
C ASN A 38 -6.87 6.81 -18.60
N ASP A 39 -8.19 6.88 -18.44
CA ASP A 39 -8.89 6.85 -17.15
C ASP A 39 -8.60 8.07 -16.24
N ALA A 40 -8.04 9.15 -16.80
CA ALA A 40 -7.76 10.40 -16.11
C ALA A 40 -8.38 11.61 -16.84
N ALA A 41 -8.81 12.62 -16.09
CA ALA A 41 -9.29 13.87 -16.65
C ALA A 41 -8.09 14.76 -17.05
N ASN A 42 -8.07 15.22 -18.31
CA ASN A 42 -7.04 16.12 -18.85
C ASN A 42 -5.59 15.74 -18.49
N PRO A 43 -5.17 14.47 -18.67
CA PRO A 43 -3.87 14.02 -18.18
C PRO A 43 -2.72 14.68 -18.94
N ILE A 44 -1.66 15.01 -18.20
CA ILE A 44 -0.41 15.56 -18.74
C ILE A 44 0.68 14.49 -18.58
N GLY A 45 1.44 14.26 -19.65
CA GLY A 45 2.58 13.36 -19.63
C GLY A 45 2.24 11.88 -19.81
N ILE A 46 1.19 11.53 -20.57
CA ILE A 46 0.91 10.12 -20.88
C ILE A 46 1.85 9.58 -21.95
N ASP A 47 2.16 8.28 -21.92
CA ASP A 47 3.09 7.66 -22.88
C ASP A 47 2.44 6.63 -23.82
N THR A 48 1.12 6.47 -23.76
CA THR A 48 0.38 5.56 -24.64
C THR A 48 0.08 6.25 -25.99
N PRO A 49 0.70 5.84 -27.11
CA PRO A 49 0.53 6.53 -28.40
C PRO A 49 -0.88 6.44 -29.00
N GLN A 50 -1.70 5.52 -28.47
CA GLN A 50 -3.13 5.39 -28.76
C GLN A 50 -3.92 5.57 -27.45
N PRO A 51 -4.12 6.82 -26.98
CA PRO A 51 -4.87 7.07 -25.76
C PRO A 51 -6.28 6.45 -25.80
N ARG A 52 -6.72 5.94 -24.64
CA ARG A 52 -8.06 5.41 -24.44
C ARG A 52 -9.00 6.54 -24.04
N LEU A 53 -10.08 6.74 -24.77
CA LEU A 53 -11.03 7.82 -24.56
C LEU A 53 -12.35 7.24 -24.02
N SER A 54 -12.80 7.73 -22.87
CA SER A 54 -14.05 7.31 -22.22
C SER A 54 -14.92 8.52 -21.91
N TRP A 55 -16.24 8.34 -21.92
CA TRP A 55 -17.23 9.38 -21.60
C TRP A 55 -18.48 8.77 -20.98
N ARG A 56 -19.25 9.60 -20.28
CA ARG A 56 -20.60 9.26 -19.82
C ARG A 56 -21.63 9.75 -20.83
N PRO A 57 -22.49 8.88 -21.39
CA PRO A 57 -23.54 9.30 -22.30
C PRO A 57 -24.66 10.07 -21.55
N PRO A 58 -25.49 10.86 -22.26
CA PRO A 58 -26.67 11.52 -21.67
C PRO A 58 -27.61 10.52 -20.98
N ALA A 59 -27.97 10.80 -19.72
CA ALA A 59 -28.68 9.84 -18.83
C ALA A 59 -30.01 9.30 -19.39
N ALA A 60 -30.72 10.08 -20.20
CA ALA A 60 -32.04 9.72 -20.72
C ALA A 60 -32.03 8.87 -22.01
N ARG A 61 -30.86 8.52 -22.56
CA ARG A 61 -30.75 7.90 -23.90
C ARG A 61 -29.64 6.84 -23.97
N ALA A 62 -30.03 5.59 -24.24
CA ALA A 62 -29.08 4.52 -24.55
C ALA A 62 -28.29 4.83 -25.83
N GLN A 63 -26.97 4.80 -25.75
CA GLN A 63 -26.08 5.04 -26.88
C GLN A 63 -26.16 3.91 -27.91
N SER A 64 -26.29 4.27 -29.19
CA SER A 64 -26.22 3.36 -30.35
C SER A 64 -25.01 3.62 -31.25
N ALA A 65 -24.45 4.83 -31.20
CA ALA A 65 -23.26 5.22 -31.94
C ALA A 65 -22.56 6.40 -31.25
N TYR A 66 -21.29 6.62 -31.58
CA TYR A 66 -20.53 7.80 -31.16
C TYR A 66 -19.74 8.40 -32.32
N GLN A 67 -19.23 9.62 -32.13
CA GLN A 67 -18.25 10.25 -32.99
C GLN A 67 -17.30 11.08 -32.14
N LEU A 68 -16.01 10.86 -32.35
CA LEU A 68 -14.92 11.56 -31.69
C LEU A 68 -14.28 12.55 -32.67
N ARG A 69 -13.96 13.75 -32.18
CA ARG A 69 -13.15 14.72 -32.91
C ARG A 69 -11.98 15.16 -32.06
N VAL A 70 -10.82 15.25 -32.68
CA VAL A 70 -9.57 15.67 -32.06
C VAL A 70 -8.96 16.81 -32.88
N GLY A 71 -8.41 17.82 -32.20
CA GLY A 71 -7.73 18.96 -32.79
C GLY A 71 -6.51 19.39 -31.97
N VAL A 72 -5.75 20.35 -32.52
CA VAL A 72 -4.54 20.91 -31.88
C VAL A 72 -4.84 21.92 -30.77
N SER A 73 -6.04 22.50 -30.77
CA SER A 73 -6.50 23.46 -29.75
C SER A 73 -8.01 23.47 -29.71
N GLU A 74 -8.58 23.96 -28.60
CA GLU A 74 -10.02 24.15 -28.45
C GLU A 74 -10.57 25.08 -29.53
N ARG A 75 -9.91 26.21 -29.80
CA ARG A 75 -10.31 27.16 -30.85
C ARG A 75 -10.36 26.50 -32.23
N ALA A 76 -9.35 25.71 -32.59
CA ALA A 76 -9.32 24.99 -33.87
C ALA A 76 -10.45 23.95 -33.95
N LEU A 77 -10.63 23.17 -32.87
CA LEU A 77 -11.62 22.10 -32.79
C LEU A 77 -13.05 22.65 -32.88
N VAL A 78 -13.36 23.76 -32.21
CA VAL A 78 -14.65 24.46 -32.26
C VAL A 78 -14.88 25.09 -33.65
N ALA A 79 -13.83 25.58 -34.31
CA ALA A 79 -13.89 26.06 -35.69
C ALA A 79 -13.99 24.94 -36.74
N GLY A 80 -14.06 23.66 -36.32
CA GLY A 80 -14.16 22.50 -37.20
C GLY A 80 -12.85 22.03 -37.82
N GLN A 81 -11.72 22.61 -37.41
CA GLN A 81 -10.37 22.20 -37.83
C GLN A 81 -9.92 21.01 -36.98
N VAL A 82 -10.19 19.80 -37.47
CA VAL A 82 -9.86 18.53 -36.82
C VAL A 82 -8.59 17.92 -37.39
N THR A 83 -7.77 17.33 -36.53
CA THR A 83 -6.65 16.47 -36.93
C THR A 83 -7.04 15.01 -37.03
N TRP A 84 -8.14 14.62 -36.37
CA TRP A 84 -8.78 13.32 -36.54
C TRP A 84 -10.27 13.42 -36.25
N ASP A 85 -11.07 12.71 -37.04
CA ASP A 85 -12.50 12.53 -36.86
C ASP A 85 -12.81 11.04 -37.08
N SER A 86 -13.39 10.39 -36.08
CA SER A 86 -13.72 8.95 -36.19
C SER A 86 -14.86 8.66 -37.19
N GLY A 87 -15.57 9.70 -37.62
CA GLY A 87 -16.89 9.56 -38.21
C GLY A 87 -17.89 8.97 -37.22
N ARG A 88 -19.10 8.70 -37.68
CA ARG A 88 -20.12 8.00 -36.87
C ARG A 88 -19.73 6.52 -36.76
N VAL A 89 -19.33 6.09 -35.59
CA VAL A 89 -19.02 4.69 -35.27
C VAL A 89 -20.25 4.04 -34.65
N ALA A 90 -20.81 3.03 -35.31
CA ALA A 90 -21.92 2.25 -34.78
C ALA A 90 -21.41 1.35 -33.64
N SER A 91 -21.57 1.83 -32.41
CA SER A 91 -21.14 1.14 -31.20
C SER A 91 -21.83 1.71 -29.97
N SER A 92 -22.24 0.83 -29.06
CA SER A 92 -22.71 1.17 -27.72
C SER A 92 -21.57 1.36 -26.71
N THR A 93 -20.31 1.22 -27.14
CA THR A 93 -19.13 1.46 -26.29
C THR A 93 -19.01 2.93 -25.93
N ASP A 94 -18.97 3.20 -24.63
CA ASP A 94 -18.83 4.50 -23.97
C ASP A 94 -17.53 4.59 -23.14
N ALA A 95 -16.84 3.46 -22.95
CA ALA A 95 -15.57 3.39 -22.27
C ALA A 95 -14.43 2.96 -23.22
N ALA A 96 -13.31 3.63 -23.06
CA ALA A 96 -11.99 3.18 -23.46
C ALA A 96 -11.80 2.96 -24.98
N ALA A 97 -12.49 3.76 -25.80
CA ALA A 97 -12.35 3.83 -27.25
C ALA A 97 -10.95 4.31 -27.64
N LEU A 98 -10.29 3.62 -28.58
CA LEU A 98 -8.93 3.97 -28.98
C LEU A 98 -8.90 5.20 -29.89
N TYR A 99 -7.98 6.11 -29.60
CA TYR A 99 -7.53 7.10 -30.58
C TYR A 99 -6.88 6.38 -31.78
N GLN A 100 -7.39 6.63 -32.98
CA GLN A 100 -6.89 6.07 -34.25
C GLN A 100 -6.47 7.15 -35.24
N GLY A 101 -6.15 8.35 -34.73
CA GLY A 101 -5.62 9.42 -35.56
C GLY A 101 -4.13 9.25 -35.88
N PRO A 102 -3.48 10.29 -36.44
CA PRO A 102 -2.04 10.29 -36.69
C PRO A 102 -1.22 9.94 -35.44
N ILE A 103 -0.09 9.26 -35.65
CA ILE A 103 0.86 8.88 -34.60
C ILE A 103 1.25 10.13 -33.81
N LEU A 104 1.10 10.07 -32.49
CA LEU A 104 1.42 11.16 -31.59
C LEU A 104 2.93 11.17 -31.30
N SER A 105 3.51 12.37 -31.26
CA SER A 105 4.89 12.61 -30.87
C SER A 105 5.01 13.04 -29.41
N SER A 106 6.22 13.03 -28.86
CA SER A 106 6.50 13.50 -27.50
C SER A 106 6.11 14.97 -27.33
N ARG A 107 5.64 15.35 -26.14
CA ARG A 107 5.20 16.72 -25.76
C ARG A 107 3.91 17.20 -26.45
N GLU A 108 3.31 16.36 -27.28
CA GLU A 108 2.18 16.76 -28.11
C GLU A 108 0.90 16.86 -27.29
N ARG A 109 0.26 18.04 -27.30
CA ARG A 109 -1.06 18.26 -26.70
C ARG A 109 -2.17 18.13 -27.73
N ARG A 110 -3.25 17.44 -27.35
CA ARG A 110 -4.46 17.29 -28.17
C ARG A 110 -5.69 17.67 -27.37
N VAL A 111 -6.67 18.26 -28.07
CA VAL A 111 -8.00 18.60 -27.52
C VAL A 111 -9.02 17.74 -28.25
N TRP A 112 -10.02 17.24 -27.53
CA TRP A 112 -11.03 16.34 -28.08
C TRP A 112 -12.42 16.60 -27.54
N GLN A 113 -13.41 16.12 -28.28
CA GLN A 113 -14.82 16.14 -27.92
C GLN A 113 -15.52 14.91 -28.48
N VAL A 114 -16.67 14.56 -27.90
CA VAL A 114 -17.49 13.44 -28.33
C VAL A 114 -18.94 13.83 -28.46
N ARG A 115 -19.65 13.22 -29.40
CA ARG A 115 -21.12 13.20 -29.45
C ARG A 115 -21.61 11.78 -29.65
N THR A 116 -22.86 11.55 -29.29
CA THR A 116 -23.49 10.22 -29.25
C THR A 116 -24.83 10.22 -29.97
N TRP A 117 -25.31 9.06 -30.38
CA TRP A 117 -26.65 8.88 -30.93
C TRP A 117 -27.46 7.94 -30.06
N ASP A 118 -28.76 8.19 -29.94
CA ASP A 118 -29.68 7.28 -29.25
C ASP A 118 -30.17 6.14 -30.17
N GLY A 119 -30.90 5.18 -29.60
CA GLY A 119 -31.53 4.08 -30.38
C GLY A 119 -32.55 4.53 -31.43
N ARG A 120 -32.95 5.81 -31.45
CA ARG A 120 -33.83 6.42 -32.48
C ARG A 120 -33.03 7.20 -33.53
N GLY A 121 -31.70 7.14 -33.48
CA GLY A 121 -30.82 7.86 -34.42
C GLY A 121 -30.74 9.37 -34.17
N ARG A 122 -31.16 9.88 -33.01
CA ARG A 122 -31.00 11.31 -32.67
C ARG A 122 -29.63 11.56 -32.07
N ALA A 123 -28.87 12.48 -32.66
CA ALA A 123 -27.58 12.91 -32.13
C ALA A 123 -27.77 13.78 -30.87
N SER A 124 -26.84 13.68 -29.92
CA SER A 124 -26.63 14.68 -28.88
C SER A 124 -25.84 15.87 -29.42
N PRO A 125 -25.86 17.03 -28.73
CA PRO A 125 -24.84 18.05 -28.90
C PRO A 125 -23.44 17.47 -28.62
N TRP A 126 -22.41 18.17 -29.10
CA TRP A 126 -21.03 17.86 -28.71
C TRP A 126 -20.85 18.07 -27.20
N SER A 127 -20.03 17.22 -26.59
CA SER A 127 -19.54 17.44 -25.24
C SER A 127 -18.77 18.76 -25.13
N ASN A 128 -18.53 19.21 -23.90
CA ASN A 128 -17.44 20.16 -23.68
C ASN A 128 -16.11 19.51 -24.10
N THR A 129 -15.12 20.32 -24.47
CA THR A 129 -13.81 19.80 -24.86
C THR A 129 -13.02 19.32 -23.65
N ALA A 130 -12.27 18.25 -23.84
CA ALA A 130 -11.23 17.78 -22.92
C ALA A 130 -9.90 17.70 -23.66
N SER A 131 -8.81 17.39 -22.96
CA SER A 131 -7.48 17.30 -23.56
C SER A 131 -6.67 16.13 -23.02
N TRP A 132 -5.55 15.85 -23.67
CA TRP A 132 -4.44 15.09 -23.09
C TRP A 132 -3.13 15.66 -23.64
N GLU A 133 -2.03 15.38 -22.95
CA GLU A 133 -0.70 15.77 -23.39
C GLU A 133 0.26 14.59 -23.27
N MET A 134 1.03 14.34 -24.33
CA MET A 134 2.03 13.27 -24.36
C MET A 134 3.26 13.65 -23.54
N GLY A 135 3.84 12.67 -22.86
CA GLY A 135 5.12 12.80 -22.17
C GLY A 135 6.32 12.69 -23.12
N LEU A 136 7.43 12.18 -22.60
CA LEU A 136 8.60 11.77 -23.34
C LEU A 136 8.45 10.29 -23.73
N LEU A 137 8.31 10.01 -25.03
CA LEU A 137 7.96 8.68 -25.56
C LEU A 137 9.18 7.83 -25.89
N GLN A 138 10.32 8.45 -26.17
CA GLN A 138 11.57 7.77 -26.52
C GLN A 138 12.67 8.09 -25.51
N PRO A 139 13.61 7.16 -25.24
CA PRO A 139 14.76 7.45 -24.40
C PRO A 139 15.58 8.66 -24.88
N SER A 140 15.64 8.89 -26.20
CA SER A 140 16.33 10.03 -26.82
C SER A 140 15.64 11.38 -26.60
N ASP A 141 14.39 11.39 -26.14
CA ASP A 141 13.70 12.65 -25.77
C ASP A 141 14.25 13.25 -24.47
N TRP A 142 14.95 12.44 -23.67
CA TRP A 142 15.68 12.90 -22.51
C TRP A 142 17.08 13.35 -22.90
N THR A 143 17.37 14.62 -22.72
CA THR A 143 18.72 15.20 -22.81
C THR A 143 19.38 15.34 -21.44
N ALA A 144 18.57 15.34 -20.37
CA ALA A 144 19.05 15.34 -18.99
C ALA A 144 19.85 14.07 -18.62
N THR A 145 20.86 14.21 -17.77
CA THR A 145 21.59 13.08 -17.18
C THR A 145 21.15 12.81 -15.75
N TRP A 146 21.36 11.59 -15.28
CA TRP A 146 21.14 11.27 -13.87
C TRP A 146 22.24 11.90 -13.02
N ILE A 147 21.87 12.60 -11.96
CA ILE A 147 22.81 13.22 -11.02
C ILE A 147 22.53 12.78 -9.59
N GLN A 148 23.57 12.78 -8.77
CA GLN A 148 23.51 12.46 -7.35
C GLN A 148 24.48 13.34 -6.57
N ARG A 149 24.52 13.14 -5.25
CA ARG A 149 25.49 13.78 -4.37
C ARG A 149 26.93 13.47 -4.75
N ASN A 150 27.83 14.40 -4.45
CA ASN A 150 29.25 14.25 -4.70
C ASN A 150 29.99 13.91 -3.40
N ALA A 151 30.01 12.63 -3.02
CA ALA A 151 30.61 12.19 -1.78
C ALA A 151 31.21 10.77 -1.87
N GLU A 152 32.10 10.48 -0.93
CA GLU A 152 32.75 9.19 -0.77
C GLU A 152 31.78 8.07 -0.36
N ALA A 153 32.29 6.83 -0.35
CA ALA A 153 31.53 5.65 0.04
C ALA A 153 30.80 5.83 1.40
N PRO A 154 29.68 5.12 1.63
CA PRO A 154 29.01 5.07 2.93
C PRO A 154 29.97 4.92 4.12
N ARG A 155 29.62 5.55 5.25
CA ARG A 155 30.37 5.43 6.51
C ARG A 155 30.61 3.97 6.81
N GLY A 156 31.84 3.57 7.13
CA GLY A 156 32.18 2.20 7.51
C GLY A 156 33.68 2.08 7.76
N TRP A 157 34.05 1.62 8.94
CA TRP A 157 35.42 1.65 9.45
C TRP A 157 36.09 0.29 9.27
N SER A 158 37.34 0.32 8.80
CA SER A 158 38.27 -0.81 8.85
C SER A 158 39.14 -0.69 10.10
N ASP A 159 40.33 -0.10 9.97
CA ASP A 159 41.27 0.08 11.05
C ASP A 159 40.90 1.31 11.89
N ALA A 160 40.56 1.07 13.15
CA ALA A 160 40.12 2.12 14.07
C ALA A 160 40.23 1.70 15.53
N THR A 161 40.22 2.71 16.39
CA THR A 161 39.97 2.55 17.82
C THR A 161 38.52 2.91 18.13
N LEU A 162 37.74 1.93 18.59
CA LEU A 162 36.38 2.11 19.12
C LEU A 162 36.45 2.28 20.64
N THR A 163 35.85 3.33 21.18
CA THR A 163 35.72 3.57 22.62
C THR A 163 34.26 3.73 23.01
N VAL A 164 33.85 3.03 24.07
CA VAL A 164 32.50 3.07 24.64
C VAL A 164 32.60 3.35 26.14
N ASP A 165 32.03 4.47 26.58
CA ASP A 165 31.87 4.77 28.01
C ASP A 165 30.48 4.31 28.43
N PHE A 166 30.37 3.46 29.45
CA PHE A 166 29.09 2.84 29.83
C PHE A 166 28.94 2.65 31.35
N THR A 167 27.69 2.52 31.78
CA THR A 167 27.31 1.93 33.08
C THR A 167 26.46 0.70 32.80
N LEU A 168 26.83 -0.46 33.35
CA LEU A 168 26.02 -1.68 33.22
C LEU A 168 24.90 -1.64 34.26
N VAL A 169 23.64 -1.77 33.82
CA VAL A 169 22.49 -1.79 34.73
C VAL A 169 21.92 -3.21 34.83
N GLY A 170 21.81 -3.90 33.70
CA GLY A 170 21.30 -5.27 33.61
C GLY A 170 22.36 -6.35 33.76
N ARG A 171 22.16 -7.46 33.04
CA ARG A 171 23.07 -8.62 33.07
C ARG A 171 24.22 -8.50 32.08
N GLN A 172 23.95 -7.99 30.88
CA GLN A 172 24.94 -7.87 29.81
C GLN A 172 24.45 -6.95 28.68
N PHE A 173 25.39 -6.44 27.89
CA PHE A 173 25.13 -5.85 26.57
C PHE A 173 26.28 -6.19 25.61
N ASP A 174 26.00 -6.04 24.32
CA ASP A 174 26.93 -6.34 23.24
C ASP A 174 27.39 -5.03 22.57
N VAL A 175 28.69 -4.90 22.33
CA VAL A 175 29.29 -3.89 21.45
C VAL A 175 29.65 -4.56 20.13
N LEU A 176 29.14 -4.02 19.02
CA LEU A 176 29.40 -4.49 17.68
C LEU A 176 30.46 -3.61 17.01
N PHE A 177 31.43 -4.22 16.32
CA PHE A 177 32.42 -3.51 15.51
C PHE A 177 32.62 -4.21 14.17
N ARG A 178 32.90 -3.42 13.12
CA ARG A 178 32.99 -3.86 11.73
C ARG A 178 31.74 -4.65 11.31
N ALA A 179 30.57 -4.23 11.78
CA ALA A 179 29.30 -4.89 11.54
C ALA A 179 28.78 -4.59 10.11
N SER A 180 28.31 -5.60 9.39
CA SER A 180 27.81 -5.47 8.03
C SER A 180 26.41 -6.09 7.86
N PRO A 181 25.53 -5.47 7.05
CA PRO A 181 24.15 -5.90 6.83
C PRO A 181 24.12 -7.13 5.91
N GLU A 182 24.42 -8.29 6.50
CA GLU A 182 24.45 -9.58 5.82
C GLU A 182 23.35 -10.50 6.36
N GLY A 183 22.52 -11.04 5.47
CA GLY A 183 21.32 -11.78 5.86
C GLY A 183 20.16 -10.84 6.16
N LYS A 184 19.44 -11.10 7.26
CA LYS A 184 18.28 -10.31 7.70
C LYS A 184 18.57 -9.40 8.90
N THR A 185 19.85 -9.33 9.29
CA THR A 185 20.39 -8.58 10.45
C THR A 185 21.76 -8.02 10.10
N TYR A 186 22.49 -7.45 11.07
CA TYR A 186 23.95 -7.27 10.96
C TYR A 186 24.67 -8.59 11.24
N GLY A 187 24.53 -9.54 10.29
CA GLY A 187 24.95 -10.94 10.44
C GLY A 187 26.46 -11.18 10.43
N GLU A 188 27.25 -10.23 9.94
CA GLU A 188 28.71 -10.23 10.05
C GLU A 188 29.12 -9.14 11.04
N ALA A 189 29.84 -9.48 12.12
CA ALA A 189 30.35 -8.50 13.10
C ALA A 189 31.37 -9.13 14.06
N TYR A 190 32.30 -8.32 14.57
CA TYR A 190 32.91 -8.61 15.86
C TYR A 190 31.97 -8.18 16.98
N VAL A 191 31.90 -8.97 18.06
CA VAL A 191 31.04 -8.71 19.22
C VAL A 191 31.83 -8.80 20.51
N TRP A 192 31.78 -7.75 21.33
CA TRP A 192 32.25 -7.77 22.72
C TRP A 192 31.02 -7.73 23.62
N ARG A 193 30.72 -8.87 24.23
CA ARG A 193 29.69 -8.98 25.25
C ARG A 193 30.28 -8.68 26.61
N VAL A 194 29.86 -7.57 27.21
CA VAL A 194 30.22 -7.19 28.58
C VAL A 194 29.09 -7.61 29.49
N GLY A 195 29.38 -8.40 30.52
CA GLY A 195 28.35 -8.87 31.44
C GLY A 195 28.87 -9.72 32.58
N GLU A 196 28.04 -10.64 33.06
CA GLU A 196 28.38 -11.57 34.14
C GLU A 196 28.32 -13.04 33.73
N ASP A 197 29.14 -13.85 34.39
CA ASP A 197 29.13 -15.31 34.35
C ASP A 197 29.36 -15.84 35.76
N GLU A 198 28.40 -16.61 36.28
CA GLU A 198 28.45 -17.16 37.64
C GLU A 198 28.82 -16.12 38.74
N GLY A 199 28.33 -14.88 38.58
CA GLY A 199 28.57 -13.75 39.51
C GLY A 199 29.90 -13.01 39.33
N GLN A 200 30.77 -13.44 38.42
CA GLN A 200 31.99 -12.73 38.03
C GLN A 200 31.75 -11.85 36.80
N ALA A 201 32.39 -10.68 36.77
CA ALA A 201 32.38 -9.83 35.59
C ALA A 201 33.25 -10.45 34.48
N VAL A 202 32.69 -10.60 33.29
CA VAL A 202 33.37 -11.18 32.13
C VAL A 202 33.16 -10.34 30.88
N LEU A 203 34.16 -10.36 30.01
CA LEU A 203 34.04 -9.93 28.62
C LEU A 203 34.13 -11.17 27.73
N THR A 204 33.17 -11.34 26.83
CA THR A 204 33.22 -12.43 25.83
C THR A 204 33.37 -11.81 24.44
N ALA A 205 34.50 -12.08 23.79
CA ALA A 205 34.77 -11.65 22.43
C ALA A 205 34.33 -12.75 21.45
N GLN A 206 33.55 -12.37 20.44
CA GLN A 206 32.92 -13.29 19.50
C GLN A 206 32.96 -12.74 18.07
N VAL A 207 32.76 -13.63 17.10
CA VAL A 207 32.51 -13.31 15.69
C VAL A 207 31.12 -13.79 15.33
N ARG A 208 30.32 -12.90 14.75
CA ARG A 208 29.09 -13.23 14.04
C ARG A 208 29.44 -13.53 12.57
N HIS A 209 28.89 -14.62 12.05
CA HIS A 209 28.94 -14.97 10.64
C HIS A 209 27.56 -15.42 10.17
N TYR A 210 27.09 -14.87 9.05
CA TYR A 210 25.87 -15.30 8.39
C TYR A 210 26.19 -16.45 7.42
N PRO A 211 25.75 -17.69 7.70
CA PRO A 211 26.13 -18.85 6.89
C PRO A 211 25.43 -18.92 5.52
N GLY A 212 24.52 -17.99 5.22
CA GLY A 212 23.69 -18.02 4.01
C GLY A 212 22.44 -18.91 4.12
N GLY A 213 21.60 -18.84 3.09
CA GLY A 213 20.39 -19.66 2.94
C GLY A 213 19.17 -19.16 3.71
N ALA A 214 18.18 -20.04 3.94
CA ALA A 214 16.91 -19.72 4.58
C ALA A 214 16.96 -19.60 6.12
N ARG A 215 18.12 -19.86 6.75
CA ARG A 215 18.24 -19.91 8.21
C ARG A 215 18.37 -18.51 8.80
N ALA A 216 17.55 -18.21 9.81
CA ALA A 216 17.61 -16.96 10.56
C ALA A 216 18.79 -16.90 11.58
N VAL A 217 19.56 -17.98 11.71
CA VAL A 217 20.58 -18.09 12.77
C VAL A 217 21.91 -17.54 12.28
N VAL A 218 22.34 -16.44 12.88
CA VAL A 218 23.71 -15.96 12.81
C VAL A 218 24.59 -16.87 13.67
N ASN A 219 25.62 -17.47 13.06
CA ASN A 219 26.57 -18.29 13.80
C ASN A 219 27.43 -17.37 14.66
N GLN A 220 27.56 -17.69 15.95
CA GLN A 220 28.44 -16.98 16.87
C GLN A 220 29.60 -17.89 17.29
N THR A 221 30.81 -17.52 16.87
CA THR A 221 32.04 -18.20 17.30
C THR A 221 32.65 -17.41 18.44
N THR A 222 32.77 -18.01 19.62
CA THR A 222 33.45 -17.37 20.75
C THR A 222 34.96 -17.46 20.53
N LEU A 223 35.59 -16.30 20.41
CA LEU A 223 37.04 -16.19 20.30
C LEU A 223 37.72 -16.24 21.67
N GLY A 224 37.04 -15.79 22.73
CA GLY A 224 37.53 -15.92 24.10
C GLY A 224 36.59 -15.34 25.15
N LYS A 225 36.64 -15.89 26.36
CA LYS A 225 35.91 -15.41 27.55
C LYS A 225 36.93 -14.96 28.60
N ILE A 226 36.98 -13.66 28.86
CA ILE A 226 38.04 -13.02 29.65
C ILE A 226 37.45 -12.54 30.99
N PRO A 227 37.94 -13.04 32.14
CA PRO A 227 37.58 -12.50 33.44
C PRO A 227 38.06 -11.06 33.61
N LEU A 228 37.18 -10.17 34.08
CA LEU A 228 37.50 -8.76 34.28
C LEU A 228 38.17 -8.45 35.63
N GLY A 229 38.39 -9.48 36.47
CA GLY A 229 39.07 -9.33 37.76
C GLY A 229 38.26 -8.55 38.80
N MET A 230 36.93 -8.47 38.62
CA MET A 230 35.99 -7.83 39.53
C MET A 230 34.68 -8.63 39.59
N THR A 231 33.86 -8.40 40.61
CA THR A 231 32.53 -9.00 40.71
C THR A 231 31.55 -8.33 39.74
N ALA A 232 30.46 -9.02 39.39
CA ALA A 232 29.40 -8.42 38.58
C ALA A 232 28.78 -7.18 39.24
N ASP A 233 28.67 -7.15 40.57
CA ASP A 233 28.15 -5.99 41.31
C ASP A 233 29.09 -4.78 41.20
N ALA A 234 30.40 -4.99 41.24
CA ALA A 234 31.37 -3.91 41.05
C ALA A 234 31.27 -3.31 39.63
N LEU A 235 31.07 -4.16 38.61
CA LEU A 235 30.85 -3.72 37.22
C LEU A 235 29.56 -2.89 37.05
N ARG A 236 28.51 -3.18 37.84
CA ARG A 236 27.23 -2.45 37.77
C ARG A 236 27.23 -1.12 38.54
N GLN A 237 28.07 -1.00 39.56
CA GLN A 237 28.13 0.20 40.39
C GLN A 237 29.03 1.29 39.80
N GLY A 238 29.89 0.94 38.83
CA GLY A 238 30.86 1.84 38.23
C GLY A 238 30.50 2.33 36.83
N ARG A 239 31.07 3.48 36.46
CA ARG A 239 31.18 3.91 35.06
C ARG A 239 32.51 3.40 34.51
N HIS A 240 32.45 2.75 33.36
CA HIS A 240 33.58 2.06 32.74
C HIS A 240 33.84 2.57 31.33
N THR A 241 35.08 2.40 30.86
CA THR A 241 35.50 2.70 29.49
C THR A 241 36.06 1.45 28.82
N LEU A 242 35.36 0.93 27.82
CA LEU A 242 35.84 -0.14 26.94
C LEU A 242 36.51 0.49 25.72
N SER A 243 37.76 0.12 25.41
CA SER A 243 38.46 0.54 24.20
C SER A 243 38.95 -0.66 23.41
N ILE A 244 38.66 -0.68 22.11
CA ILE A 244 39.01 -1.75 21.17
C ILE A 244 39.80 -1.12 20.03
N GLU A 245 41.10 -1.39 19.96
CA GLU A 245 41.96 -1.02 18.82
C GLU A 245 42.03 -2.20 17.86
N ALA A 246 41.55 -2.04 16.63
CA ALA A 246 41.73 -3.03 15.57
C ALA A 246 42.52 -2.42 14.41
N VAL A 247 43.69 -3.00 14.11
CA VAL A 247 44.57 -2.61 13.00
C VAL A 247 45.00 -3.88 12.25
N GLY A 248 44.55 -4.02 11.01
CA GLY A 248 44.66 -5.27 10.26
C GLY A 248 43.93 -6.41 10.96
N ASP A 249 44.69 -7.47 11.29
CA ASP A 249 44.24 -8.61 12.07
C ASP A 249 44.49 -8.45 13.58
N ARG A 250 45.26 -7.46 14.02
CA ARG A 250 45.59 -7.26 15.44
C ARG A 250 44.46 -6.52 16.14
N ILE A 251 43.98 -7.08 17.25
CA ILE A 251 42.90 -6.52 18.06
C ILE A 251 43.35 -6.44 19.52
N VAL A 252 43.30 -5.25 20.10
CA VAL A 252 43.72 -4.98 21.49
C VAL A 252 42.55 -4.37 22.26
N THR A 253 42.15 -5.00 23.36
CA THR A 253 41.01 -4.58 24.20
C THR A 253 41.49 -4.11 25.57
N HIS A 254 41.05 -2.91 25.95
CA HIS A 254 41.27 -2.32 27.27
C HIS A 254 39.94 -2.05 27.98
N LEU A 255 39.93 -2.19 29.30
CA LEU A 255 38.86 -1.75 30.18
C LEU A 255 39.46 -0.84 31.24
N ASP A 256 38.96 0.38 31.34
CA ASP A 256 39.45 1.42 32.27
C ASP A 256 40.97 1.65 32.15
N GLY A 257 41.48 1.60 30.91
CA GLY A 257 42.90 1.76 30.59
C GLY A 257 43.77 0.53 30.88
N ARG A 258 43.23 -0.52 31.53
CA ARG A 258 43.93 -1.79 31.76
C ARG A 258 43.80 -2.68 30.53
N LEU A 259 44.92 -3.25 30.05
CA LEU A 259 44.91 -4.29 29.03
C LEU A 259 44.14 -5.51 29.55
N ILE A 260 43.08 -5.88 28.84
CA ILE A 260 42.24 -7.05 29.15
C ILE A 260 42.57 -8.21 28.23
N ASP A 261 42.82 -7.92 26.95
CA ASP A 261 42.99 -8.93 25.92
C ASP A 261 43.75 -8.39 24.70
N GLU A 262 44.59 -9.23 24.10
CA GLU A 262 45.26 -8.97 22.81
C GLU A 262 45.19 -10.24 21.96
N ARG A 263 44.72 -10.11 20.73
CA ARG A 263 44.54 -11.26 19.81
C ARG A 263 44.78 -10.89 18.36
N ARG A 264 44.85 -11.93 17.52
CA ARG A 264 44.86 -11.82 16.06
C ARG A 264 43.66 -12.52 15.47
N ASP A 265 42.85 -11.80 14.70
CA ASP A 265 41.70 -12.32 13.97
C ASP A 265 41.41 -11.41 12.77
N ALA A 266 41.13 -11.99 11.61
CA ALA A 266 40.84 -11.27 10.36
C ALA A 266 39.44 -11.61 9.80
N SER A 267 38.57 -12.19 10.62
CA SER A 267 37.22 -12.59 10.24
C SER A 267 36.35 -11.43 9.77
N GLN A 268 36.55 -10.23 10.33
CA GLN A 268 35.82 -9.02 9.91
C GLN A 268 36.77 -7.87 9.59
N THR A 269 36.61 -7.27 8.42
CA THR A 269 37.58 -6.29 7.88
C THR A 269 37.05 -4.87 7.81
N ARG A 270 35.73 -4.69 7.67
CA ARG A 270 35.09 -3.38 7.58
C ARG A 270 33.61 -3.46 7.94
N GLY A 271 33.09 -2.38 8.53
CA GLY A 271 31.65 -2.22 8.74
C GLY A 271 31.33 -1.07 9.68
N THR A 272 30.10 -1.03 10.20
CA THR A 272 29.67 -0.04 11.19
C THR A 272 30.04 -0.47 12.62
N VAL A 273 29.78 0.42 13.58
CA VAL A 273 29.77 0.12 15.02
C VAL A 273 28.35 0.15 15.53
N GLY A 274 28.07 -0.61 16.58
CA GLY A 274 26.75 -0.63 17.17
C GLY A 274 26.72 -1.24 18.56
N LEU A 275 25.51 -1.30 19.08
CA LEU A 275 25.20 -1.78 20.42
C LEU A 275 23.97 -2.70 20.32
N MET A 276 23.89 -3.72 21.16
CA MET A 276 22.70 -4.57 21.24
C MET A 276 22.48 -5.03 22.66
N SER A 277 21.21 -5.15 23.07
CA SER A 277 20.87 -5.95 24.23
C SER A 277 19.54 -6.67 24.05
N ALA A 278 19.42 -7.81 24.73
CA ALA A 278 18.17 -8.54 24.88
C ALA A 278 17.30 -8.01 26.03
N ALA A 279 17.88 -7.26 26.98
CA ALA A 279 17.16 -6.73 28.13
C ALA A 279 16.89 -5.23 27.96
N PRO A 280 15.67 -4.76 28.27
CA PRO A 280 15.24 -3.39 28.07
C PRO A 280 15.78 -2.42 29.14
N ASP A 281 16.91 -2.69 29.81
CA ASP A 281 17.58 -1.79 30.76
C ASP A 281 19.03 -2.25 30.97
N ALA A 282 19.67 -2.69 29.89
CA ALA A 282 20.94 -3.41 30.02
C ALA A 282 22.12 -2.52 30.39
N ALA A 283 22.21 -1.34 29.79
CA ALA A 283 23.28 -0.40 30.02
C ALA A 283 22.85 1.03 29.63
N VAL A 284 23.51 2.00 30.26
CA VAL A 284 23.51 3.40 29.83
C VAL A 284 24.85 3.66 29.16
N ILE A 285 24.83 4.10 27.89
CA ILE A 285 26.01 4.47 27.13
C ILE A 285 26.17 5.98 27.21
N HIS A 286 27.27 6.43 27.82
CA HIS A 286 27.52 7.85 28.04
C HIS A 286 28.29 8.49 26.88
N ARG A 287 29.08 7.69 26.16
CA ARG A 287 29.89 8.15 25.03
C ARG A 287 30.20 6.99 24.09
N LEU A 288 30.19 7.29 22.80
CA LEU A 288 30.63 6.38 21.73
C LEU A 288 31.57 7.15 20.81
N SER A 289 32.79 6.64 20.60
CA SER A 289 33.81 7.27 19.77
C SER A 289 34.48 6.24 18.87
N VAL A 290 34.74 6.61 17.62
CA VAL A 290 35.51 5.83 16.65
C VAL A 290 36.57 6.73 16.05
N VAL A 291 37.83 6.40 16.29
CA VAL A 291 38.99 7.11 15.72
C VAL A 291 39.63 6.20 14.68
N PRO A 292 39.37 6.42 13.37
CA PRO A 292 39.99 5.61 12.34
C PRO A 292 41.46 5.97 12.15
N THR A 293 42.23 5.04 11.59
CA THR A 293 43.60 5.32 11.15
C THR A 293 43.65 6.28 9.97
N GLU A 294 42.60 6.28 9.13
CA GLU A 294 42.40 7.18 8.00
C GLU A 294 40.97 7.76 8.00
N GLY A 295 40.84 9.05 7.72
CA GLY A 295 39.55 9.75 7.69
C GLY A 295 39.20 10.48 9.00
N ALA A 296 37.99 11.01 9.08
CA ALA A 296 37.53 11.80 10.22
C ALA A 296 37.02 10.92 11.38
N PRO A 297 37.28 11.32 12.64
CA PRO A 297 36.72 10.62 13.80
C PRO A 297 35.20 10.82 13.89
N PHE A 298 34.54 9.86 14.52
CA PHE A 298 33.13 9.95 14.92
C PHE A 298 33.05 9.95 16.44
N GLU A 299 32.27 10.85 17.03
CA GLU A 299 32.03 10.87 18.47
C GLU A 299 30.62 11.37 18.78
N THR A 300 30.00 10.77 19.79
CA THR A 300 28.78 11.29 20.41
C THR A 300 28.81 11.09 21.93
N THR A 301 28.27 12.07 22.64
CA THR A 301 28.03 12.04 24.10
C THR A 301 26.54 12.02 24.42
N PHE A 302 25.68 11.95 23.40
CA PHE A 302 24.22 12.04 23.50
C PHE A 302 23.70 13.34 24.14
N ALA A 303 24.55 14.39 24.20
CA ALA A 303 24.17 15.68 24.75
C ALA A 303 22.94 16.26 24.03
N ASN A 304 22.07 16.94 24.78
CA ASN A 304 20.85 17.58 24.28
C ASN A 304 19.82 16.64 23.60
N GLY A 305 19.91 15.33 23.82
CA GLY A 305 18.98 14.36 23.24
C GLY A 305 19.41 13.83 21.87
N GLU A 306 20.61 14.17 21.39
CA GLU A 306 21.11 13.69 20.11
C GLU A 306 21.30 12.16 20.15
N ASN A 307 20.68 11.43 19.22
CA ASN A 307 20.93 10.01 19.03
C ASN A 307 21.35 9.71 17.58
N PRO A 308 22.64 9.45 17.32
CA PRO A 308 23.10 9.11 15.97
C PRO A 308 22.92 7.63 15.61
N LEU A 309 22.55 6.76 16.56
CA LEU A 309 22.39 5.31 16.33
C LEU A 309 20.99 4.96 15.87
N THR A 310 20.80 3.87 15.15
CA THR A 310 19.50 3.46 14.58
C THR A 310 18.37 3.26 15.58
N GLY A 311 18.67 3.25 16.89
CA GLY A 311 17.68 3.23 17.98
C GLY A 311 18.25 3.55 19.36
N GLY A 312 17.46 3.25 20.40
CA GLY A 312 17.72 3.65 21.79
C GLY A 312 17.15 5.03 22.13
N SER A 313 17.00 5.32 23.42
CA SER A 313 16.41 6.56 23.95
C SER A 313 17.46 7.29 24.76
N VAL A 314 17.58 8.59 24.54
CA VAL A 314 18.55 9.41 25.26
C VAL A 314 17.91 9.88 26.57
N GLY A 315 18.43 9.36 27.68
CA GLY A 315 18.14 9.84 29.03
C GLY A 315 19.11 10.95 29.46
N PRO A 316 18.97 11.46 30.70
CA PRO A 316 19.82 12.52 31.23
C PRO A 316 21.32 12.18 31.24
N ASP A 317 21.66 10.91 31.45
CA ASP A 317 23.03 10.44 31.62
C ASP A 317 23.63 9.81 30.35
N GLY A 318 22.85 9.64 29.27
CA GLY A 318 23.32 9.01 28.04
C GLY A 318 22.23 8.18 27.34
N LEU A 319 22.64 7.38 26.36
CA LEU A 319 21.75 6.49 25.62
C LEU A 319 21.40 5.25 26.46
N ILE A 320 20.11 5.04 26.66
CA ILE A 320 19.55 3.82 27.23
C ILE A 320 19.27 2.86 26.08
N LEU A 321 19.88 1.67 26.09
CA LEU A 321 19.73 0.65 25.04
C LEU A 321 18.30 0.07 24.90
N ALA A 322 17.45 0.42 25.86
CA ALA A 322 16.19 -0.21 26.24
C ALA A 322 14.97 0.03 25.34
N SER A 323 14.94 1.14 24.61
CA SER A 323 13.68 1.68 24.10
C SER A 323 13.40 1.24 22.66
N GLY A 324 12.18 0.76 22.42
CA GLY A 324 11.64 0.45 21.09
C GLY A 324 11.55 -1.05 20.82
N VAL A 325 11.96 -1.52 19.64
CA VAL A 325 11.92 -2.94 19.25
C VAL A 325 13.06 -3.70 19.96
N PRO A 326 12.77 -4.65 20.87
CA PRO A 326 13.80 -5.40 21.59
C PRO A 326 14.70 -6.22 20.66
N THR A 327 15.91 -6.56 21.09
CA THR A 327 16.84 -7.49 20.39
C THR A 327 17.36 -7.04 19.03
N LYS A 328 17.11 -5.78 18.63
CA LYS A 328 17.59 -5.21 17.36
C LYS A 328 18.95 -4.54 17.52
N ASP A 329 19.78 -4.60 16.49
CA ASP A 329 21.10 -3.99 16.51
C ASP A 329 20.97 -2.46 16.34
N LEU A 330 21.52 -1.70 17.31
CA LEU A 330 21.55 -0.24 17.32
C LEU A 330 22.88 0.23 16.74
N VAL A 331 22.93 0.47 15.43
CA VAL A 331 24.18 0.78 14.72
C VAL A 331 24.29 2.24 14.35
N VAL A 332 25.50 2.72 14.07
CA VAL A 332 25.65 3.98 13.33
C VAL A 332 25.21 3.72 11.88
N PRO A 333 24.29 4.52 11.30
CA PRO A 333 23.78 4.26 9.95
C PRO A 333 24.90 4.20 8.91
N LEU A 334 24.84 3.18 8.05
CA LEU A 334 25.66 3.04 6.84
C LEU A 334 25.08 3.86 5.68
N SER A 335 24.57 5.05 5.97
CA SER A 335 23.91 5.92 5.00
C SER A 335 24.37 7.35 5.19
N HIS A 336 24.25 8.12 4.12
CA HIS A 336 24.49 9.55 4.13
C HIS A 336 23.18 10.34 4.21
N PRO A 337 23.23 11.60 4.68
CA PRO A 337 22.07 12.50 4.67
C PRO A 337 21.44 12.63 3.29
N ALA A 338 20.14 12.94 3.25
CA ALA A 338 19.44 13.29 2.02
C ALA A 338 20.13 14.49 1.37
N PRO A 339 20.67 14.38 0.15
CA PRO A 339 21.40 15.48 -0.46
C PRO A 339 20.46 16.59 -0.91
N LEU A 340 20.92 17.83 -0.78
CA LEU A 340 20.35 19.00 -1.44
C LEU A 340 21.01 19.15 -2.81
N LEU A 341 20.22 19.42 -3.84
CA LEU A 341 20.70 19.75 -5.18
C LEU A 341 20.02 21.02 -5.65
N ARG A 342 20.78 21.93 -6.27
CA ARG A 342 20.18 23.13 -6.89
C ARG A 342 20.88 23.53 -8.18
N ARG A 343 20.15 24.24 -9.02
CA ARG A 343 20.66 24.93 -10.21
C ARG A 343 19.89 26.23 -10.43
N SER A 344 20.62 27.32 -10.51
CA SER A 344 20.10 28.60 -10.98
C SER A 344 20.14 28.64 -12.50
N PHE A 345 19.15 29.28 -13.12
CA PHE A 345 19.05 29.44 -14.56
C PHE A 345 18.30 30.74 -14.89
N THR A 346 18.43 31.23 -16.11
CA THR A 346 17.72 32.43 -16.55
C THR A 346 16.62 32.06 -17.54
N VAL A 347 15.39 32.45 -17.23
CA VAL A 347 14.27 32.45 -18.17
C VAL A 347 14.35 33.76 -18.95
N ALA A 348 14.53 33.65 -20.26
CA ALA A 348 14.66 34.82 -21.12
C ALA A 348 13.41 35.71 -21.09
N GLY A 349 13.58 37.00 -21.39
CA GLY A 349 12.45 37.92 -21.53
C GLY A 349 11.48 37.47 -22.63
N GLY A 350 10.18 37.61 -22.39
CA GLY A 350 9.11 37.16 -23.29
C GLY A 350 7.99 36.46 -22.52
N LYS A 351 6.87 36.18 -23.20
CA LYS A 351 5.72 35.49 -22.59
C LYS A 351 5.89 33.97 -22.75
N VAL A 352 5.97 33.25 -21.64
CA VAL A 352 5.94 31.79 -21.58
C VAL A 352 4.52 31.30 -21.92
N THR A 353 4.40 30.37 -22.87
CA THR A 353 3.12 29.74 -23.25
C THR A 353 2.94 28.36 -22.63
N SER A 354 4.04 27.65 -22.38
CA SER A 354 4.06 26.41 -21.60
C SER A 354 5.41 26.21 -20.93
N ALA A 355 5.39 25.56 -19.77
CA ALA A 355 6.59 25.00 -19.16
C ALA A 355 6.27 23.63 -18.57
N ARG A 356 7.08 22.62 -18.91
CA ARG A 356 6.90 21.24 -18.46
C ARG A 356 8.15 20.75 -17.77
N LEU A 357 7.97 20.18 -16.59
CA LEU A 357 9.04 19.57 -15.82
C LEU A 357 8.84 18.06 -15.78
N TYR A 358 9.73 17.35 -16.48
CA TYR A 358 9.80 15.89 -16.49
C TYR A 358 10.75 15.44 -15.40
N VAL A 359 10.32 14.56 -14.50
CA VAL A 359 11.09 14.17 -13.30
C VAL A 359 11.08 12.67 -13.12
N ALA A 360 12.26 12.07 -12.99
CA ALA A 360 12.45 10.71 -12.51
C ALA A 360 13.47 10.71 -11.36
N ALA A 361 13.26 9.86 -10.36
CA ALA A 361 14.17 9.74 -9.22
C ALA A 361 14.51 8.27 -8.95
N GLY A 362 15.77 8.00 -8.62
CA GLY A 362 16.16 6.82 -7.87
C GLY A 362 15.90 7.14 -6.41
N GLY A 363 14.74 6.72 -5.91
CA GLY A 363 14.19 7.16 -4.63
C GLY A 363 13.09 8.21 -4.83
N TRP A 364 13.10 9.26 -4.02
CA TRP A 364 12.07 10.31 -4.01
C TRP A 364 12.71 11.70 -4.08
N ALA A 365 12.05 12.66 -4.73
CA ALA A 365 12.57 14.01 -4.93
C ALA A 365 11.59 15.09 -4.47
N ASP A 366 11.95 15.84 -3.43
CA ASP A 366 11.20 16.99 -2.92
C ASP A 366 11.60 18.26 -3.69
N LEU A 367 10.95 18.45 -4.84
CA LEU A 367 11.34 19.41 -5.87
C LEU A 367 10.58 20.75 -5.73
N THR A 368 11.31 21.84 -5.91
CA THR A 368 10.77 23.21 -5.90
C THR A 368 11.29 24.03 -7.08
N VAL A 369 10.48 24.97 -7.53
CA VAL A 369 10.84 26.06 -8.44
C VAL A 369 10.72 27.37 -7.66
N ASN A 370 11.81 28.11 -7.51
CA ASN A 370 11.82 29.39 -6.75
C ASN A 370 11.32 29.30 -5.29
N GLY A 371 11.38 28.11 -4.68
CA GLY A 371 10.88 27.84 -3.34
C GLY A 371 9.46 27.26 -3.30
N ASP A 372 8.69 27.38 -4.38
CA ASP A 372 7.35 26.81 -4.48
C ASP A 372 7.43 25.33 -4.87
N ALA A 373 6.67 24.50 -4.15
CA ALA A 373 6.67 23.06 -4.34
C ALA A 373 6.10 22.66 -5.72
N VAL A 374 6.78 21.75 -6.41
CA VAL A 374 6.31 21.16 -7.68
C VAL A 374 5.21 20.12 -7.43
N SER A 375 5.27 19.43 -6.29
CA SER A 375 4.25 18.49 -5.82
C SER A 375 4.11 18.57 -4.29
N GLU A 376 2.96 18.15 -3.76
CA GLU A 376 2.68 18.16 -2.32
C GLU A 376 3.49 17.11 -1.54
N LEU A 377 3.80 15.98 -2.20
CA LEU A 377 4.63 14.90 -1.69
C LEU A 377 5.61 14.41 -2.77
N PRO A 378 6.81 13.96 -2.37
CA PRO A 378 7.80 13.43 -3.29
C PRO A 378 7.57 11.94 -3.63
N MET A 379 6.57 11.29 -3.03
CA MET A 379 6.34 9.84 -3.08
C MET A 379 5.64 9.33 -4.36
N ALA A 380 5.31 10.21 -5.31
CA ALA A 380 4.50 9.84 -6.48
C ALA A 380 5.33 9.15 -7.60
N PRO A 381 4.75 8.24 -8.39
CA PRO A 381 3.43 7.59 -8.26
C PRO A 381 3.47 6.24 -7.50
N GLY A 382 4.53 5.97 -6.74
CA GLY A 382 4.73 4.71 -6.03
C GLY A 382 5.95 3.92 -6.49
N TRP A 383 6.11 2.74 -5.91
CA TRP A 383 7.31 1.89 -6.02
C TRP A 383 7.22 0.89 -7.19
N THR A 384 8.31 0.68 -7.90
CA THR A 384 8.49 -0.35 -8.94
C THR A 384 9.80 -1.10 -8.75
N ASP A 385 9.99 -2.24 -9.42
CA ASP A 385 11.33 -2.81 -9.60
C ASP A 385 12.17 -1.87 -10.49
N TYR A 386 13.00 -1.04 -9.86
CA TYR A 386 13.83 -0.04 -10.54
C TYR A 386 14.88 -0.64 -11.48
N SER A 387 15.12 -1.96 -11.43
CA SER A 387 15.95 -2.66 -12.41
C SER A 387 15.23 -2.95 -13.73
N LYS A 388 13.88 -2.90 -13.73
CA LYS A 388 13.04 -3.19 -14.90
C LYS A 388 12.24 -1.97 -15.37
N ARG A 389 11.72 -1.15 -14.46
CA ARG A 389 10.93 0.04 -14.77
C ARG A 389 11.14 1.15 -13.75
N VAL A 390 11.32 2.37 -14.25
CA VAL A 390 11.37 3.61 -13.46
C VAL A 390 10.27 4.53 -13.95
N LEU A 391 9.44 5.01 -13.03
CA LEU A 391 8.34 5.91 -13.37
C LEU A 391 8.83 7.36 -13.35
N TYR A 392 8.49 8.13 -14.39
CA TYR A 392 8.68 9.58 -14.42
C TYR A 392 7.34 10.30 -14.40
N GLN A 393 7.33 11.51 -13.84
CA GLN A 393 6.15 12.38 -13.81
C GLN A 393 6.36 13.61 -14.67
N THR A 394 5.26 14.23 -15.09
CA THR A 394 5.25 15.50 -15.82
C THR A 394 4.42 16.51 -15.06
N TYR A 395 5.01 17.66 -14.77
CA TYR A 395 4.37 18.77 -14.07
C TYR A 395 4.25 19.99 -14.99
N ASP A 396 3.11 20.69 -14.93
CA ASP A 396 2.99 22.04 -15.48
C ASP A 396 3.53 23.03 -14.46
N VAL A 397 4.63 23.71 -14.79
CA VAL A 397 5.32 24.65 -13.89
C VAL A 397 5.37 26.06 -14.46
N ALA A 398 4.59 26.35 -15.50
CA ALA A 398 4.61 27.67 -16.15
C ALA A 398 4.30 28.80 -15.16
N GLY A 399 3.37 28.56 -14.24
CA GLY A 399 2.99 29.52 -13.20
C GLY A 399 4.01 29.71 -12.07
N LEU A 400 5.03 28.85 -11.97
CA LEU A 400 6.09 28.93 -10.95
C LEU A 400 7.33 29.70 -11.43
N LEU A 401 7.42 29.95 -12.75
CA LEU A 401 8.54 30.67 -13.36
C LEU A 401 8.33 32.18 -13.27
N THR A 402 9.44 32.91 -13.10
CA THR A 402 9.47 34.37 -13.15
C THR A 402 10.42 34.84 -14.26
N PRO A 403 10.21 36.03 -14.86
CA PRO A 403 11.18 36.57 -15.82
C PRO A 403 12.55 36.80 -15.16
N GLY A 404 13.63 36.40 -15.83
CA GLY A 404 15.00 36.55 -15.31
C GLY A 404 15.49 35.31 -14.57
N GLU A 405 16.22 35.50 -13.47
CA GLU A 405 16.82 34.40 -12.72
C GLU A 405 15.76 33.56 -11.98
N ASN A 406 15.91 32.24 -12.05
CA ASN A 406 15.08 31.25 -11.40
C ASN A 406 15.98 30.16 -10.80
N VAL A 407 15.44 29.35 -9.90
CA VAL A 407 16.15 28.21 -9.32
C VAL A 407 15.27 26.96 -9.32
N LEU A 408 15.85 25.84 -9.75
CA LEU A 408 15.35 24.51 -9.48
C LEU A 408 16.13 23.94 -8.30
N ALA A 409 15.42 23.37 -7.32
CA ALA A 409 16.01 22.85 -6.10
C ALA A 409 15.30 21.57 -5.65
N ALA A 410 16.06 20.56 -5.22
CA ALA A 410 15.57 19.26 -4.78
C ALA A 410 16.29 18.76 -3.53
N GLU A 411 15.56 18.13 -2.61
CA GLU A 411 16.12 17.23 -1.60
C GLU A 411 15.76 15.78 -1.98
N LEU A 412 16.69 14.84 -1.89
CA LEU A 412 16.47 13.46 -2.37
C LEU A 412 16.40 12.45 -1.22
N GLY A 413 15.27 11.75 -1.10
CA GLY A 413 15.09 10.63 -0.18
C GLY A 413 15.32 9.27 -0.84
N ARG A 414 15.59 8.26 -0.03
CA ARG A 414 15.89 6.88 -0.43
C ARG A 414 14.66 6.10 -0.87
N GLY A 415 13.54 6.28 -0.16
CA GLY A 415 12.33 5.47 -0.39
C GLY A 415 12.64 3.98 -0.49
N TRP A 416 12.01 3.28 -1.44
CA TRP A 416 12.28 1.86 -1.74
C TRP A 416 13.52 1.61 -2.60
N TYR A 417 14.16 2.67 -3.11
CA TYR A 417 15.33 2.56 -3.98
C TYR A 417 16.61 2.29 -3.18
N GLY A 418 16.74 2.89 -2.00
CA GLY A 418 17.96 2.84 -1.17
C GLY A 418 17.72 2.40 0.26
N VAL A 419 16.84 1.41 0.49
CA VAL A 419 16.56 0.84 1.83
C VAL A 419 17.85 0.30 2.44
N THR A 420 18.22 0.71 3.65
CA THR A 420 19.51 0.31 4.24
C THR A 420 19.38 -0.71 5.38
N GLU A 421 18.16 -0.88 5.90
CA GLU A 421 17.89 -1.75 7.03
C GLU A 421 17.82 -3.23 6.59
N PRO A 422 18.57 -4.14 7.23
CA PRO A 422 18.39 -5.57 7.07
C PRO A 422 16.94 -5.99 7.37
N ASN A 423 16.38 -6.85 6.52
CA ASN A 423 14.98 -7.27 6.63
C ASN A 423 14.76 -8.64 5.98
N GLU A 424 13.63 -9.26 6.32
CA GLU A 424 13.20 -10.59 5.86
C GLU A 424 13.20 -10.76 4.33
N TRP A 425 12.92 -9.68 3.58
CA TRP A 425 12.74 -9.67 2.12
C TRP A 425 13.95 -9.14 1.34
N TYR A 426 15.04 -8.84 2.04
CA TYR A 426 16.31 -8.44 1.47
C TYR A 426 16.27 -7.16 0.61
N PHE A 427 15.39 -6.19 0.91
CA PHE A 427 15.36 -4.92 0.17
C PHE A 427 16.68 -4.14 0.23
N HIS A 428 17.43 -4.28 1.32
CA HIS A 428 18.78 -3.72 1.46
C HIS A 428 19.83 -4.33 0.53
N LYS A 429 19.50 -5.45 -0.12
CA LYS A 429 20.33 -6.10 -1.15
C LYS A 429 19.70 -6.08 -2.53
N ALA A 430 18.58 -5.37 -2.71
CA ALA A 430 17.92 -5.32 -4.01
C ALA A 430 18.93 -4.94 -5.11
N SER A 431 18.79 -5.52 -6.31
CA SER A 431 19.74 -5.32 -7.41
C SER A 431 19.84 -3.85 -7.87
N TRP A 432 18.84 -3.04 -7.55
CA TRP A 432 18.78 -1.62 -7.83
C TRP A 432 19.27 -0.73 -6.69
N HIS A 433 19.63 -1.29 -5.54
CA HIS A 433 19.98 -0.52 -4.34
C HIS A 433 21.17 0.42 -4.61
N ALA A 434 20.94 1.72 -4.48
CA ALA A 434 21.96 2.75 -4.65
C ALA A 434 21.64 4.04 -3.87
N GLU A 435 22.53 5.02 -3.93
CA GLU A 435 22.31 6.36 -3.39
C GLU A 435 21.22 7.11 -4.18
N PRO A 436 20.42 7.98 -3.53
CA PRO A 436 19.38 8.74 -4.21
C PRO A 436 19.91 9.53 -5.40
N SER A 437 19.17 9.51 -6.51
CA SER A 437 19.54 10.18 -7.76
C SER A 437 18.36 10.84 -8.44
N LEU A 438 18.63 11.87 -9.24
CA LEU A 438 17.63 12.69 -9.92
C LEU A 438 17.93 12.79 -11.41
N ARG A 439 16.89 12.64 -12.23
CA ARG A 439 16.88 13.06 -13.63
C ARG A 439 15.71 14.01 -13.85
N ALA A 440 16.00 15.28 -14.11
CA ALA A 440 14.97 16.30 -14.33
C ALA A 440 15.24 17.12 -15.59
N GLN A 441 14.18 17.42 -16.35
CA GLN A 441 14.22 18.21 -17.57
C GLN A 441 13.05 19.20 -17.57
N LEU A 442 13.35 20.48 -17.43
CA LEU A 442 12.42 21.59 -17.60
C LEU A 442 12.50 22.07 -19.05
N GLU A 443 11.37 22.06 -19.74
CA GLU A 443 11.23 22.60 -21.09
C GLU A 443 10.28 23.79 -21.10
N ILE A 444 10.72 24.91 -21.65
CA ILE A 444 10.01 26.18 -21.66
C ILE A 444 9.76 26.58 -23.12
N THR A 445 8.49 26.85 -23.45
CA THR A 445 8.10 27.37 -24.77
C THR A 445 7.59 28.80 -24.65
N TYR A 446 8.04 29.67 -25.54
CA TYR A 446 7.67 31.08 -25.58
C TYR A 446 6.66 31.37 -26.69
N GLU A 447 5.93 32.48 -26.59
CA GLU A 447 4.95 32.91 -27.60
C GLU A 447 5.60 33.25 -28.96
N ASP A 448 6.89 33.63 -28.95
CA ASP A 448 7.69 33.90 -30.16
C ASP A 448 8.27 32.65 -30.83
N GLY A 449 7.98 31.45 -30.29
CA GLY A 449 8.44 30.16 -30.81
C GLY A 449 9.80 29.70 -30.31
N ARG A 450 10.49 30.47 -29.44
CA ARG A 450 11.71 29.98 -28.78
C ARG A 450 11.39 28.81 -27.83
N HIS A 451 12.37 27.94 -27.67
CA HIS A 451 12.35 26.80 -26.75
C HIS A 451 13.65 26.78 -25.93
N GLU A 452 13.53 26.58 -24.62
CA GLU A 452 14.65 26.50 -23.69
C GLU A 452 14.55 25.22 -22.86
N VAL A 453 15.69 24.57 -22.62
CA VAL A 453 15.79 23.35 -21.81
C VAL A 453 16.76 23.58 -20.65
N VAL A 454 16.28 23.36 -19.44
CA VAL A 454 17.10 23.33 -18.22
C VAL A 454 17.05 21.91 -17.68
N MET A 455 18.21 21.28 -17.52
CA MET A 455 18.28 19.85 -17.26
C MET A 455 19.21 19.50 -16.10
N THR A 456 19.09 18.30 -15.55
CA THR A 456 20.11 17.75 -14.65
C THR A 456 21.37 17.40 -15.44
N ASP A 457 22.49 17.89 -14.95
CA ASP A 457 23.85 17.71 -15.46
C ASP A 457 24.86 18.14 -14.37
N GLN A 458 26.16 18.12 -14.66
CA GLN A 458 27.22 18.49 -13.72
C GLN A 458 27.27 19.99 -13.37
N SER A 459 26.42 20.84 -13.96
CA SER A 459 26.31 22.26 -13.58
C SER A 459 25.46 22.47 -12.32
N TRP A 460 24.76 21.43 -11.87
CA TRP A 460 24.09 21.44 -10.56
C TRP A 460 25.11 21.41 -9.44
N THR A 461 24.80 22.06 -8.32
CA THR A 461 25.58 22.01 -7.08
C THR A 461 24.84 21.18 -6.03
N THR A 462 25.58 20.61 -5.08
CA THR A 462 25.06 19.72 -4.05
C THR A 462 25.80 19.85 -2.72
N THR A 463 25.09 19.56 -1.63
CA THR A 463 25.61 19.41 -0.27
C THR A 463 24.74 18.44 0.51
N ASP A 464 25.19 18.00 1.68
CA ASP A 464 24.36 17.19 2.60
C ASP A 464 23.22 18.04 3.18
N GLY A 465 22.01 17.47 3.22
CA GLY A 465 20.83 18.15 3.72
C GLY A 465 20.58 17.98 5.22
N PRO A 466 19.53 18.65 5.73
CA PRO A 466 19.12 18.57 7.12
C PRO A 466 18.48 17.22 7.49
N THR A 467 17.95 16.46 6.52
CA THR A 467 17.48 15.09 6.75
C THR A 467 18.68 14.15 6.83
N LEU A 468 19.13 13.87 8.06
CA LEU A 468 20.29 13.05 8.35
C LEU A 468 20.08 11.57 8.02
N ARG A 469 18.83 11.12 8.07
CA ARG A 469 18.40 9.76 7.71
C ARG A 469 16.92 9.79 7.36
N ASP A 470 16.56 9.05 6.32
CA ASP A 470 15.20 8.67 6.00
C ASP A 470 15.09 7.16 5.81
N SER A 471 13.95 6.60 6.19
CA SER A 471 13.64 5.19 6.01
C SER A 471 12.13 5.00 5.93
N ILE A 472 11.70 4.17 4.98
CA ILE A 472 10.30 3.79 4.86
C ILE A 472 9.80 3.02 6.09
N TYR A 473 10.70 2.35 6.81
CA TYR A 473 10.40 1.57 8.02
C TYR A 473 10.61 2.38 9.29
N ALA A 474 11.76 3.06 9.39
CA ALA A 474 12.20 3.67 10.63
C ALA A 474 11.80 5.13 10.80
N GLY A 475 11.27 5.81 9.77
CA GLY A 475 10.95 7.24 9.81
C GLY A 475 12.15 8.12 9.46
N GLU A 476 12.14 9.37 9.92
CA GLU A 476 13.12 10.40 9.56
C GLU A 476 13.83 11.04 10.75
N ARG A 477 15.09 11.44 10.52
CA ARG A 477 15.87 12.26 11.44
C ARG A 477 16.25 13.56 10.77
N TYR A 478 15.83 14.67 11.35
CA TYR A 478 15.99 15.99 10.77
C TYR A 478 16.71 16.91 11.76
N ASP A 479 17.79 17.57 11.32
CA ASP A 479 18.51 18.59 12.08
C ASP A 479 18.35 19.96 11.44
N ALA A 480 17.43 20.76 11.99
CA ALA A 480 17.10 22.07 11.45
C ALA A 480 18.26 23.07 11.50
N ARG A 481 19.29 22.82 12.33
CA ARG A 481 20.50 23.65 12.36
C ARG A 481 21.32 23.54 11.08
N ARG A 482 21.13 22.46 10.32
CA ARG A 482 21.85 22.18 9.07
C ARG A 482 21.12 22.66 7.83
N GLU A 483 19.90 23.16 7.96
CA GLU A 483 19.12 23.68 6.83
C GLU A 483 19.73 25.00 6.33
N PRO A 484 20.27 25.07 5.08
CA PRO A 484 20.86 26.31 4.60
C PRO A 484 19.76 27.34 4.30
N VAL A 485 19.74 28.45 5.02
CA VAL A 485 18.64 29.44 4.93
C VAL A 485 18.49 29.98 3.50
N GLY A 486 17.30 29.85 2.92
CA GLY A 486 16.95 30.42 1.62
C GLY A 486 17.51 29.68 0.39
N TRP A 487 18.07 28.48 0.55
CA TRP A 487 18.76 27.73 -0.51
C TRP A 487 17.92 27.44 -1.77
N ARG A 488 16.60 27.38 -1.61
CA ARG A 488 15.62 27.21 -2.69
C ARG A 488 15.26 28.52 -3.42
N SER A 489 15.93 29.62 -3.11
CA SER A 489 15.69 30.94 -3.73
C SER A 489 16.87 31.40 -4.58
N VAL A 490 16.61 32.33 -5.50
CA VAL A 490 17.62 32.96 -6.36
C VAL A 490 18.64 33.81 -5.57
N ARG A 491 18.30 34.22 -4.34
CA ARG A 491 19.18 35.07 -3.51
C ARG A 491 20.27 34.27 -2.80
N PHE A 492 20.21 32.93 -2.86
CA PHE A 492 21.18 32.09 -2.19
C PHE A 492 22.47 31.95 -3.00
N ALA A 493 23.59 32.27 -2.37
CA ALA A 493 24.92 31.98 -2.87
C ALA A 493 25.36 30.60 -2.39
N ASP A 494 25.49 29.65 -3.29
CA ASP A 494 25.95 28.29 -3.03
C ASP A 494 27.48 28.15 -2.97
N GLN A 495 28.14 29.20 -2.49
CA GLN A 495 29.57 29.17 -2.22
C GLN A 495 29.86 28.08 -1.17
N GLY A 496 30.72 27.11 -1.53
CA GLY A 496 31.06 25.97 -0.69
C GLY A 496 30.25 24.70 -0.97
N TRP A 497 29.27 24.74 -1.89
CA TRP A 497 28.64 23.53 -2.41
C TRP A 497 29.53 22.90 -3.49
N SER A 498 29.54 21.58 -3.56
CA SER A 498 30.29 20.83 -4.57
C SER A 498 29.47 20.67 -5.84
N PRO A 499 30.08 20.54 -7.03
CA PRO A 499 29.35 20.09 -8.22
C PRO A 499 28.69 18.74 -7.96
N ALA A 500 27.47 18.55 -8.44
CA ALA A 500 26.79 17.26 -8.43
C ALA A 500 27.53 16.27 -9.35
N ARG A 501 27.51 14.98 -8.97
CA ARG A 501 28.15 13.92 -9.74
C ARG A 501 27.13 13.26 -10.65
N GLU A 502 27.52 12.89 -11.86
CA GLU A 502 26.72 12.00 -12.69
C GLU A 502 26.55 10.63 -12.00
N ALA A 503 25.28 10.21 -11.85
CA ALA A 503 24.91 8.95 -11.23
C ALA A 503 24.83 7.83 -12.27
N VAL A 504 25.01 6.59 -11.82
CA VAL A 504 24.64 5.44 -12.63
C VAL A 504 23.11 5.41 -12.72
N ALA A 505 22.58 5.47 -13.94
CA ALA A 505 21.15 5.38 -14.16
C ALA A 505 20.59 4.05 -13.60
N PRO A 506 19.41 4.05 -12.93
CA PRO A 506 18.72 2.80 -12.68
C PRO A 506 18.49 2.05 -14.00
N ALA A 507 18.64 0.73 -13.98
CA ALA A 507 18.63 -0.08 -15.21
C ALA A 507 17.24 -0.15 -15.89
N GLY A 508 16.17 0.13 -15.13
CA GLY A 508 14.81 0.06 -15.63
C GLY A 508 14.49 1.10 -16.70
N ARG A 509 13.59 0.73 -17.63
CA ARG A 509 13.10 1.67 -18.64
C ARG A 509 12.32 2.82 -18.00
N LEU A 510 12.49 4.03 -18.50
CA LEU A 510 11.67 5.18 -18.10
C LEU A 510 10.28 5.11 -18.74
N VAL A 511 9.25 5.25 -17.92
CA VAL A 511 7.83 5.12 -18.31
C VAL A 511 7.04 6.22 -17.63
N ALA A 512 6.04 6.79 -18.30
CA ALA A 512 5.19 7.77 -17.67
C ALA A 512 4.41 7.15 -16.51
N ALA A 513 4.25 7.92 -15.44
CA ALA A 513 3.44 7.58 -14.28
C ALA A 513 1.94 7.49 -14.63
N ALA A 514 1.48 6.29 -14.99
CA ALA A 514 0.08 6.03 -15.31
C ALA A 514 -0.74 5.52 -14.10
N ALA A 515 -0.59 6.15 -12.93
CA ALA A 515 -1.36 5.83 -11.70
C ALA A 515 -1.80 7.10 -10.97
N GLU A 516 -2.78 6.99 -10.08
CA GLU A 516 -3.12 8.05 -9.14
C GLU A 516 -1.88 8.41 -8.30
N PRO A 517 -1.55 9.71 -8.15
CA PRO A 517 -0.45 10.12 -7.30
C PRO A 517 -0.76 9.82 -5.84
N ILE A 518 0.30 9.63 -5.04
CA ILE A 518 0.20 9.53 -3.59
C ILE A 518 0.23 10.96 -3.03
N ARG A 519 -0.81 11.36 -2.27
CA ARG A 519 -0.99 12.74 -1.78
C ARG A 519 -1.53 12.78 -0.34
N PRO A 520 -1.35 13.89 0.38
CA PRO A 520 -2.12 14.19 1.58
C PRO A 520 -3.59 14.43 1.18
N ILE A 521 -4.51 13.64 1.69
CA ILE A 521 -5.92 13.66 1.30
C ILE A 521 -6.76 14.45 2.31
N SER A 522 -6.43 14.36 3.60
CA SER A 522 -7.11 15.08 4.67
C SER A 522 -6.23 15.18 5.90
N GLN A 523 -6.66 15.98 6.88
CA GLN A 523 -5.98 16.16 8.16
C GLN A 523 -6.87 15.73 9.33
N VAL A 524 -6.25 15.16 10.38
CA VAL A 524 -6.92 14.71 11.60
C VAL A 524 -6.22 15.31 12.82
N GLN A 525 -7.02 15.86 13.73
CA GLN A 525 -6.56 16.34 15.04
C GLN A 525 -6.55 15.20 16.06
N PRO A 526 -5.63 15.18 17.04
CA PRO A 526 -5.72 14.24 18.14
C PRO A 526 -6.99 14.48 18.97
N VAL A 527 -7.68 13.41 19.35
CA VAL A 527 -8.86 13.46 20.23
C VAL A 527 -8.47 13.49 21.72
N ALA A 528 -7.23 13.09 22.05
CA ALA A 528 -6.68 13.18 23.39
C ALA A 528 -5.16 13.41 23.38
N ARG A 529 -4.66 14.06 24.43
CA ARG A 529 -3.24 14.16 24.79
C ARG A 529 -3.07 13.78 26.26
N ILE A 530 -2.15 12.87 26.55
CA ILE A 530 -1.97 12.29 27.88
C ILE A 530 -0.49 12.32 28.23
N GLU A 531 -0.13 12.89 29.38
CA GLU A 531 1.23 12.74 29.93
C GLU A 531 1.29 11.40 30.68
N VAL A 532 1.96 10.40 30.09
CA VAL A 532 2.03 9.04 30.67
C VAL A 532 3.10 8.93 31.76
N ARG A 533 4.13 9.77 31.66
CA ARG A 533 5.16 10.00 32.69
C ARG A 533 5.79 11.39 32.44
N PRO A 534 6.46 12.01 33.43
CA PRO A 534 6.96 13.38 33.30
C PRO A 534 7.74 13.60 32.01
N GLY A 535 7.27 14.52 31.16
CA GLY A 535 7.90 14.87 29.89
C GLY A 535 7.67 13.90 28.72
N VAL A 536 6.85 12.85 28.89
CA VAL A 536 6.46 11.90 27.85
C VAL A 536 4.95 11.97 27.61
N TRP A 537 4.59 12.37 26.40
CA TRP A 537 3.21 12.62 25.99
C TRP A 537 2.77 11.62 24.95
N VAL A 538 1.54 11.11 25.05
CA VAL A 538 0.90 10.27 24.04
C VAL A 538 -0.33 10.97 23.50
N PHE A 539 -0.37 11.13 22.18
CA PHE A 539 -1.51 11.66 21.43
C PHE A 539 -2.31 10.49 20.86
N ASP A 540 -3.63 10.52 21.01
CA ASP A 540 -4.57 9.56 20.41
C ASP A 540 -5.35 10.26 19.29
N PHE A 541 -5.29 9.74 18.06
CA PHE A 541 -6.02 10.26 16.90
C PHE A 541 -7.42 9.66 16.74
N GLY A 542 -7.85 8.81 17.67
CA GLY A 542 -9.19 8.22 17.74
C GLY A 542 -9.44 7.05 16.77
N ARG A 543 -8.58 6.88 15.76
CA ARG A 543 -8.60 5.75 14.83
C ARG A 543 -7.22 5.49 14.26
N ILE A 544 -7.02 4.30 13.71
CA ILE A 544 -5.81 3.98 12.94
C ILE A 544 -5.91 4.65 11.56
N LEU A 545 -4.86 5.39 11.21
CA LEU A 545 -4.70 6.08 9.94
C LEU A 545 -3.31 5.81 9.37
N THR A 546 -3.11 6.10 8.08
CA THR A 546 -1.79 6.09 7.44
C THR A 546 -1.42 7.48 6.97
N GLY A 547 -0.20 7.93 7.27
CA GLY A 547 0.36 9.17 6.76
C GLY A 547 1.46 9.74 7.66
N ARG A 548 1.45 11.04 7.93
CA ARG A 548 2.54 11.71 8.67
C ARG A 548 2.06 12.77 9.66
N PRO A 549 2.82 13.04 10.74
CA PRO A 549 2.56 14.17 11.61
C PRO A 549 3.03 15.49 10.97
N GLN A 550 2.26 16.55 11.18
CA GLN A 550 2.59 17.94 10.91
C GLN A 550 2.73 18.65 12.25
N LEU A 551 3.93 19.12 12.56
CA LEU A 551 4.27 19.63 13.88
C LEU A 551 4.45 21.14 13.87
N THR A 552 4.01 21.78 14.96
CA THR A 552 4.27 23.19 15.28
C THR A 552 4.84 23.25 16.69
N MET A 553 6.08 23.70 16.82
CA MET A 553 6.81 23.57 18.09
C MET A 553 7.85 24.68 18.31
N THR A 554 8.33 24.82 19.54
CA THR A 554 9.42 25.73 19.92
C THR A 554 10.33 25.04 20.91
N GLY A 555 11.63 25.19 20.74
CA GLY A 555 12.65 24.61 21.61
C GLY A 555 13.98 25.36 21.48
N PRO A 556 14.93 25.18 22.41
CA PRO A 556 16.26 25.74 22.25
C PRO A 556 17.04 24.98 21.17
N ALA A 557 17.94 25.71 20.51
CA ALA A 557 18.81 25.16 19.48
C ALA A 557 19.54 23.90 19.96
N GLY A 558 19.54 22.84 19.14
CA GLY A 558 20.24 21.59 19.42
C GLY A 558 19.50 20.60 20.32
N ARG A 559 18.35 20.97 20.89
CA ARG A 559 17.46 19.98 21.54
C ARG A 559 16.84 19.07 20.48
N THR A 560 16.69 17.79 20.79
CA THR A 560 15.99 16.83 19.94
C THR A 560 14.66 16.39 20.57
N VAL A 561 13.58 16.41 19.79
CA VAL A 561 12.31 15.74 20.10
C VAL A 561 12.22 14.42 19.33
N THR A 562 11.78 13.36 19.99
CA THR A 562 11.57 12.03 19.39
C THR A 562 10.08 11.70 19.35
N LEU A 563 9.62 11.14 18.23
CA LEU A 563 8.24 10.72 18.01
C LEU A 563 8.21 9.22 17.73
N VAL A 564 7.38 8.47 18.43
CA VAL A 564 7.16 7.04 18.19
C VAL A 564 5.71 6.82 17.80
N LEU A 565 5.47 6.40 16.56
CA LEU A 565 4.13 6.22 16.00
C LEU A 565 3.75 4.75 16.00
N THR A 566 2.53 4.43 16.47
CA THR A 566 2.08 3.05 16.61
C THR A 566 0.56 2.89 16.53
N GLU A 567 0.11 1.69 16.19
CA GLU A 567 -1.29 1.26 16.25
C GLU A 567 -1.75 0.98 17.69
N LYS A 568 -0.84 0.67 18.62
CA LYS A 568 -1.15 0.12 19.96
C LYS A 568 -0.41 0.81 21.09
N LYS A 569 -0.97 0.73 22.29
CA LYS A 569 -0.34 1.17 23.54
C LYS A 569 0.05 -0.03 24.41
N ALA A 570 1.06 0.16 25.25
CA ALA A 570 1.37 -0.72 26.36
C ALA A 570 0.38 -0.52 27.52
N GLU A 571 0.46 -1.37 28.55
CA GLU A 571 -0.42 -1.29 29.74
C GLU A 571 -0.29 0.04 30.49
N ASP A 572 0.90 0.65 30.48
CA ASP A 572 1.17 1.95 31.11
C ASP A 572 0.71 3.16 30.26
N GLY A 573 0.13 2.90 29.09
CA GLY A 573 -0.33 3.91 28.14
C GLY A 573 0.74 4.41 27.15
N SER A 574 2.00 4.00 27.29
CA SER A 574 3.08 4.35 26.36
C SER A 574 2.93 3.66 24.99
N ALA A 575 3.69 4.11 23.99
CA ALA A 575 3.70 3.51 22.65
C ALA A 575 4.25 2.07 22.68
N LEU A 576 3.52 1.14 22.08
CA LEU A 576 3.96 -0.24 21.90
C LEU A 576 4.36 -0.47 20.44
N VAL A 577 5.66 -0.58 20.16
CA VAL A 577 6.18 -0.90 18.81
C VAL A 577 6.68 -2.33 18.80
N ALA A 578 6.21 -3.14 17.85
CA ALA A 578 6.63 -4.53 17.70
C ALA A 578 6.97 -4.85 16.25
N SER A 579 8.17 -5.40 16.00
CA SER A 579 8.54 -5.97 14.70
C SER A 579 9.52 -7.12 14.85
N GLY A 580 9.20 -8.27 14.24
CA GLY A 580 10.11 -9.41 14.17
C GLY A 580 11.01 -9.40 12.93
N LEU A 581 10.59 -8.75 11.85
CA LEU A 581 11.07 -9.02 10.48
C LEU A 581 12.01 -7.96 9.89
N ILE A 582 12.12 -6.81 10.55
CA ILE A 582 12.98 -5.70 10.14
C ILE A 582 13.93 -5.37 11.31
N ASP A 583 15.21 -5.21 11.03
CA ASP A 583 16.23 -4.87 12.03
C ASP A 583 16.34 -3.35 12.19
N ALA A 584 15.27 -2.73 12.70
CA ALA A 584 15.17 -1.28 12.87
C ALA A 584 14.17 -0.89 13.97
N GLN A 585 14.33 0.34 14.48
CA GLN A 585 13.28 1.00 15.27
C GLN A 585 12.20 1.52 14.35
N LEU A 586 11.07 0.81 14.29
CA LEU A 586 9.99 1.18 13.38
C LEU A 586 9.36 2.52 13.76
N GLN A 587 8.98 3.30 12.74
CA GLN A 587 8.17 4.51 12.81
C GLN A 587 8.63 5.51 13.89
N THR A 588 9.96 5.70 14.00
CA THR A 588 10.59 6.55 15.01
C THR A 588 11.25 7.76 14.38
N TYR A 589 10.68 8.94 14.63
CA TYR A 589 11.08 10.19 14.01
C TYR A 589 11.83 11.07 15.00
N GLN A 590 12.76 11.89 14.51
CA GLN A 590 13.51 12.82 15.34
C GLN A 590 13.65 14.18 14.67
N TYR A 591 13.45 15.23 15.44
CA TYR A 591 13.64 16.61 15.01
C TYR A 591 14.54 17.36 15.98
N THR A 592 15.62 17.94 15.48
CA THR A 592 16.55 18.77 16.25
C THR A 592 16.33 20.24 15.92
N PHE A 593 15.96 21.04 16.93
CA PHE A 593 15.62 22.45 16.80
C PHE A 593 16.79 23.30 16.33
N LYS A 594 16.53 24.29 15.48
CA LYS A 594 17.47 25.41 15.24
C LYS A 594 17.34 26.52 16.29
N GLY A 595 16.18 26.59 16.94
CA GLY A 595 15.90 27.42 18.10
C GLY A 595 15.59 28.89 17.80
N GLY A 596 15.00 29.54 18.80
CA GLY A 596 14.72 30.99 18.79
C GLY A 596 13.47 31.42 18.01
N VAL A 597 12.71 30.48 17.42
CA VAL A 597 11.47 30.73 16.65
C VAL A 597 10.48 29.58 16.82
N VAL A 598 9.24 29.79 16.37
CA VAL A 598 8.30 28.69 16.11
C VAL A 598 8.77 27.95 14.86
N GLU A 599 8.91 26.64 14.96
CA GLU A 599 9.38 25.75 13.91
C GLU A 599 8.23 24.85 13.45
N HIS A 600 8.12 24.66 12.13
CA HIS A 600 7.15 23.77 11.49
C HIS A 600 7.88 22.65 10.78
N TRP A 601 7.46 21.40 11.01
CA TRP A 601 8.11 20.26 10.39
C TRP A 601 7.16 19.09 10.17
N ALA A 602 7.39 18.39 9.07
CA ALA A 602 6.81 17.09 8.77
C ALA A 602 7.81 16.24 7.98
N PRO A 603 7.82 14.92 8.18
CA PRO A 603 8.68 14.03 7.39
C PRO A 603 8.26 14.05 5.91
N ARG A 604 9.23 13.92 5.01
CA ARG A 604 9.02 14.04 3.55
C ARG A 604 9.16 12.73 2.80
N PHE A 605 10.00 11.83 3.31
CA PHE A 605 10.48 10.62 2.68
C PHE A 605 10.08 9.36 3.48
N SER A 606 8.93 9.41 4.15
CA SER A 606 8.34 8.28 4.87
C SER A 606 6.87 8.52 5.17
N TYR A 607 6.17 7.44 5.54
CA TYR A 607 4.82 7.46 6.10
C TYR A 607 4.72 6.42 7.21
N ALA A 608 3.75 6.55 8.10
CA ALA A 608 3.48 5.62 9.20
C ALA A 608 2.01 5.20 9.24
N GLY A 609 1.75 3.96 9.63
CA GLY A 609 0.44 3.50 10.09
C GLY A 609 0.34 3.64 11.61
N PHE A 610 -0.60 4.45 12.10
CA PHE A 610 -0.69 4.75 13.53
C PHE A 610 -2.07 5.23 13.97
N ARG A 611 -2.37 5.02 15.26
CA ARG A 611 -3.41 5.74 16.01
C ARG A 611 -2.80 6.59 17.11
N TYR A 612 -1.66 6.17 17.63
CA TYR A 612 -1.00 6.82 18.76
C TYR A 612 0.35 7.38 18.31
N MET A 613 0.69 8.55 18.83
CA MET A 613 2.01 9.15 18.70
C MET A 613 2.54 9.50 20.09
N GLN A 614 3.61 8.84 20.51
CA GLN A 614 4.36 9.23 21.70
C GLN A 614 5.40 10.30 21.35
N VAL A 615 5.59 11.27 22.24
CA VAL A 615 6.51 12.40 22.10
C VAL A 615 7.38 12.48 23.33
N GLU A 616 8.69 12.51 23.11
CA GLU A 616 9.71 12.61 24.15
C GLU A 616 10.71 13.73 23.82
N GLY A 617 11.32 14.33 24.85
CA GLY A 617 12.40 15.31 24.66
C GLY A 617 11.95 16.74 24.31
N LEU A 618 10.65 17.04 24.32
CA LEU A 618 10.14 18.39 24.04
C LEU A 618 10.58 19.43 25.08
N GLY A 619 10.68 19.03 26.35
CA GLY A 619 11.10 19.91 27.46
C GLY A 619 10.07 20.94 27.91
N ALA A 620 8.85 20.87 27.36
CA ALA A 620 7.70 21.70 27.73
C ALA A 620 6.40 20.90 27.51
N THR A 621 5.29 21.38 28.07
CA THR A 621 3.95 20.86 27.77
C THR A 621 3.56 21.18 26.32
N PRO A 622 3.17 20.20 25.49
CA PRO A 622 2.70 20.46 24.12
C PRO A 622 1.43 21.31 24.07
N GLY A 623 1.40 22.31 23.16
CA GLY A 623 0.22 23.10 22.84
C GLY A 623 -0.92 22.27 22.21
N GLU A 624 -2.10 22.87 22.03
CA GLU A 624 -3.22 22.21 21.33
C GLU A 624 -2.97 22.08 19.82
N ASP A 625 -2.22 23.02 19.25
CA ASP A 625 -1.79 23.09 17.86
C ASP A 625 -0.47 22.35 17.59
N PHE A 626 0.05 21.62 18.59
CA PHE A 626 1.36 20.97 18.51
C PHE A 626 1.45 19.98 17.33
N VAL A 627 0.39 19.22 17.08
CA VAL A 627 0.38 18.20 16.03
C VAL A 627 -0.98 18.08 15.35
N THR A 628 -0.93 17.93 14.02
CA THR A 628 -2.01 17.34 13.22
C THR A 628 -1.45 16.15 12.45
N ALA A 629 -2.27 15.17 12.06
CA ALA A 629 -1.86 14.08 11.18
C ALA A 629 -2.44 14.29 9.77
N GLU A 630 -1.58 14.29 8.75
CA GLU A 630 -2.00 14.18 7.36
C GLU A 630 -2.22 12.73 6.99
N ILE A 631 -3.41 12.41 6.48
CA ILE A 631 -3.72 11.10 5.90
C ILE A 631 -3.18 11.05 4.48
N ILE A 632 -2.38 10.05 4.16
CA ILE A 632 -1.71 9.88 2.87
C ILE A 632 -2.12 8.53 2.27
N HIS A 633 -2.55 8.55 1.01
CA HIS A 633 -2.75 7.36 0.17
C HIS A 633 -2.77 7.77 -1.32
N SER A 634 -2.87 6.80 -2.23
CA SER A 634 -3.19 7.05 -3.64
C SER A 634 -4.52 7.81 -3.76
N ASP A 635 -4.53 8.90 -4.53
CA ASP A 635 -5.69 9.80 -4.71
C ASP A 635 -6.81 9.17 -5.56
N VAL A 636 -7.38 8.08 -5.05
CA VAL A 636 -8.48 7.34 -5.68
C VAL A 636 -9.82 7.98 -5.35
N ALA A 637 -10.68 8.11 -6.35
CA ALA A 637 -12.03 8.63 -6.15
C ALA A 637 -12.89 7.64 -5.35
N PRO A 638 -13.64 8.08 -4.32
CA PRO A 638 -14.70 7.27 -3.74
C PRO A 638 -15.84 7.11 -4.76
N ILE A 639 -16.22 5.88 -5.07
CA ILE A 639 -17.28 5.56 -6.03
C ILE A 639 -18.44 4.76 -5.41
N GLY A 640 -18.20 4.14 -4.25
CA GLY A 640 -19.21 3.38 -3.51
C GLY A 640 -19.69 4.10 -2.26
N ALA A 641 -20.98 4.04 -1.98
CA ALA A 641 -21.56 4.41 -0.71
C ALA A 641 -22.57 3.36 -0.24
N PHE A 642 -22.52 3.03 1.05
CA PHE A 642 -23.42 2.07 1.69
C PHE A 642 -23.90 2.61 3.04
N GLU A 643 -25.18 2.41 3.34
CA GLU A 643 -25.83 2.74 4.60
C GLU A 643 -26.92 1.70 4.91
N SER A 644 -27.17 1.45 6.18
CA SER A 644 -28.23 0.55 6.65
C SER A 644 -28.83 0.98 7.97
N GLY A 645 -29.94 0.34 8.37
CA GLY A 645 -30.52 0.52 9.70
C GLY A 645 -29.71 -0.06 10.86
N SER A 646 -28.53 -0.64 10.60
CA SER A 646 -27.63 -1.15 11.63
C SER A 646 -26.38 -0.28 11.75
N ASP A 647 -26.27 0.44 12.86
CA ASP A 647 -25.08 1.22 13.20
C ASP A 647 -23.80 0.37 13.19
N LEU A 648 -23.92 -0.91 13.60
CA LEU A 648 -22.80 -1.84 13.57
C LEU A 648 -22.30 -2.07 12.14
N LEU A 649 -23.19 -2.37 11.19
CA LEU A 649 -22.80 -2.59 9.80
C LEU A 649 -22.21 -1.32 9.17
N ASN A 650 -22.79 -0.16 9.48
CA ASN A 650 -22.29 1.13 9.00
C ASN A 650 -20.86 1.41 9.51
N ARG A 651 -20.57 1.08 10.77
CA ARG A 651 -19.22 1.16 11.35
C ARG A 651 -18.25 0.13 10.75
N ILE A 652 -18.70 -1.09 10.46
CA ILE A 652 -17.89 -2.11 9.76
C ILE A 652 -17.53 -1.62 8.35
N GLN A 653 -18.46 -0.97 7.66
CA GLN A 653 -18.22 -0.39 6.35
C GLN A 653 -17.17 0.73 6.42
N GLN A 654 -17.25 1.61 7.41
CA GLN A 654 -16.24 2.64 7.63
C GLN A 654 -14.86 2.05 7.95
N ALA A 655 -14.79 1.04 8.81
CA ALA A 655 -13.55 0.33 9.12
C ALA A 655 -12.95 -0.34 7.88
N SER A 656 -13.79 -0.89 6.99
CA SER A 656 -13.39 -1.50 5.71
C SER A 656 -12.73 -0.47 4.79
N GLN A 657 -13.40 0.67 4.60
CA GLN A 657 -12.88 1.76 3.76
C GLN A 657 -11.57 2.33 4.32
N ASN A 658 -11.48 2.52 5.65
CA ASN A 658 -10.25 2.98 6.29
C ASN A 658 -9.11 1.99 6.06
N ALA A 659 -9.32 0.69 6.28
CA ALA A 659 -8.28 -0.32 6.11
C ALA A 659 -7.80 -0.43 4.65
N LEU A 660 -8.71 -0.32 3.68
CA LEU A 660 -8.39 -0.28 2.25
C LEU A 660 -7.52 0.93 1.89
N LEU A 661 -7.94 2.14 2.27
CA LEU A 661 -7.22 3.38 1.95
C LEU A 661 -5.87 3.46 2.67
N ASN A 662 -5.84 3.07 3.95
CA ASN A 662 -4.62 3.05 4.75
C ASN A 662 -3.52 2.19 4.12
N ASN A 663 -3.85 1.24 3.25
CA ASN A 663 -2.93 0.34 2.60
C ASN A 663 -2.65 0.67 1.12
N MET A 664 -3.10 1.82 0.62
CA MET A 664 -3.01 2.13 -0.81
C MET A 664 -1.93 3.18 -1.13
N HIS A 665 -0.74 2.74 -1.52
CA HIS A 665 0.43 3.62 -1.78
C HIS A 665 1.07 3.31 -3.14
N GLY A 666 0.29 3.43 -4.21
CA GLY A 666 0.68 3.01 -5.57
C GLY A 666 0.74 1.49 -5.77
N MET A 667 0.35 0.75 -4.74
CA MET A 667 0.07 -0.69 -4.64
C MET A 667 -0.80 -0.91 -3.39
N MET A 668 -1.29 -2.13 -3.18
CA MET A 668 -1.98 -2.51 -1.94
C MET A 668 -0.98 -3.18 -0.99
N SER A 669 -0.57 -2.52 0.09
CA SER A 669 0.27 -3.13 1.13
C SER A 669 -0.54 -4.04 2.05
N ASP A 670 0.07 -5.05 2.65
CA ASP A 670 -0.52 -5.84 3.73
C ASP A 670 -0.90 -4.99 4.94
N THR A 671 0.07 -4.22 5.44
CA THR A 671 -0.07 -3.32 6.57
C THR A 671 0.75 -2.06 6.38
N PRO A 672 0.26 -0.88 6.80
CA PRO A 672 0.99 0.37 6.62
C PRO A 672 2.03 0.62 7.70
N SER A 673 2.12 -0.25 8.71
CA SER A 673 2.90 -0.01 9.93
C SER A 673 4.21 -0.80 9.97
N LEU A 674 4.17 -2.05 9.50
CA LEU A 674 5.26 -3.03 9.65
C LEU A 674 5.96 -3.28 8.31
N GLU A 675 5.44 -4.21 7.51
CA GLU A 675 6.11 -4.75 6.32
C GLU A 675 5.93 -3.85 5.11
N LYS A 676 4.74 -3.27 4.94
CA LYS A 676 4.40 -2.37 3.83
C LYS A 676 4.59 -3.03 2.45
N ASN A 677 4.44 -4.35 2.38
CA ASN A 677 4.70 -5.13 1.19
C ASN A 677 3.42 -5.36 0.39
N GLY A 678 3.55 -5.38 -0.94
CA GLY A 678 2.45 -5.71 -1.83
C GLY A 678 2.15 -7.20 -1.86
N TRP A 679 1.67 -7.78 -0.75
CA TRP A 679 1.34 -9.21 -0.70
C TRP A 679 0.14 -9.54 -1.60
N THR A 680 0.35 -10.50 -2.50
CA THR A 680 -0.58 -10.78 -3.59
C THR A 680 -1.87 -11.46 -3.11
N GLY A 681 -1.77 -12.36 -2.14
CA GLY A 681 -2.90 -13.04 -1.49
C GLY A 681 -3.87 -12.08 -0.79
N ASP A 682 -3.33 -11.11 -0.04
CA ASP A 682 -4.10 -10.08 0.66
C ASP A 682 -4.91 -9.21 -0.32
N ALA A 683 -4.26 -8.80 -1.40
CA ALA A 683 -4.89 -8.02 -2.46
C ALA A 683 -6.00 -8.79 -3.16
N GLN A 684 -5.80 -10.08 -3.49
CA GLN A 684 -6.88 -10.85 -4.09
C GLN A 684 -8.02 -11.12 -3.11
N ALA A 685 -7.80 -11.19 -1.80
CA ALA A 685 -8.90 -11.39 -0.85
C ALA A 685 -9.85 -10.18 -0.78
N SER A 686 -9.34 -8.97 -0.99
CA SER A 686 -10.10 -7.70 -0.86
C SER A 686 -10.36 -6.96 -2.17
N ALA A 687 -9.89 -7.44 -3.31
CA ALA A 687 -10.00 -6.71 -4.57
C ALA A 687 -11.44 -6.32 -4.93
N ALA A 688 -12.44 -7.19 -4.76
CA ALA A 688 -13.85 -6.84 -5.01
C ALA A 688 -14.32 -5.66 -4.12
N ALA A 689 -14.00 -5.71 -2.82
CA ALA A 689 -14.30 -4.63 -1.88
C ALA A 689 -13.61 -3.31 -2.27
N ALA A 690 -12.35 -3.35 -2.67
CA ALA A 690 -11.65 -2.16 -3.16
C ALA A 690 -12.31 -1.59 -4.43
N GLY A 691 -12.66 -2.46 -5.38
CA GLY A 691 -13.22 -2.11 -6.69
C GLY A 691 -14.63 -1.55 -6.66
N VAL A 692 -15.42 -1.87 -5.64
CA VAL A 692 -16.77 -1.29 -5.44
C VAL A 692 -16.75 0.01 -4.62
N ASN A 693 -15.74 0.20 -3.76
CA ASN A 693 -15.62 1.41 -2.94
C ASN A 693 -14.85 2.54 -3.65
N PHE A 694 -13.81 2.22 -4.44
CA PHE A 694 -12.88 3.20 -4.99
C PHE A 694 -12.56 3.02 -6.48
N GLY A 695 -12.20 4.10 -7.15
CA GLY A 695 -11.73 4.11 -8.54
C GLY A 695 -10.32 3.54 -8.66
N MET A 696 -10.22 2.21 -8.79
CA MET A 696 -8.96 1.45 -8.77
C MET A 696 -8.27 1.27 -10.13
N ALA A 697 -8.86 1.77 -11.22
CA ALA A 697 -8.44 1.44 -12.58
C ALA A 697 -6.95 1.72 -12.85
N ARG A 698 -6.41 2.87 -12.43
CA ARG A 698 -5.02 3.24 -12.74
C ARG A 698 -4.03 2.65 -11.72
N VAL A 699 -4.33 2.65 -10.41
CA VAL A 699 -3.54 1.94 -9.38
C VAL A 699 -3.30 0.48 -9.78
N TRP A 700 -4.37 -0.27 -10.10
CA TRP A 700 -4.22 -1.69 -10.46
C TRP A 700 -3.62 -1.91 -11.84
N SER A 701 -3.89 -1.03 -12.82
CA SER A 701 -3.20 -1.12 -14.13
C SER A 701 -1.68 -1.03 -13.96
N LYS A 702 -1.22 -0.09 -13.13
CA LYS A 702 0.19 0.05 -12.77
C LYS A 702 0.68 -1.17 -12.02
N TRP A 703 -0.05 -1.62 -11.00
CA TRP A 703 0.41 -2.71 -10.15
C TRP A 703 0.44 -4.06 -10.88
N LEU A 704 -0.54 -4.38 -11.72
CA LEU A 704 -0.49 -5.56 -12.60
C LEU A 704 0.68 -5.51 -13.60
N ALA A 705 1.13 -4.30 -13.97
CA ALA A 705 2.38 -4.18 -14.72
C ALA A 705 3.59 -4.51 -13.85
N ASP A 706 3.56 -4.31 -12.52
CA ASP A 706 4.61 -4.74 -11.59
C ASP A 706 4.61 -6.28 -11.43
N PHE A 707 3.45 -6.95 -11.48
CA PHE A 707 3.37 -8.42 -11.48
C PHE A 707 4.15 -9.02 -12.67
N ARG A 708 3.98 -8.44 -13.86
CA ARG A 708 4.75 -8.87 -15.04
C ARG A 708 6.24 -8.62 -14.90
N ASP A 709 6.61 -7.52 -14.25
CA ASP A 709 8.01 -7.22 -13.96
C ASP A 709 8.56 -8.21 -12.93
N ALA A 710 7.80 -8.60 -11.91
CA ALA A 710 8.25 -9.51 -10.85
C ALA A 710 8.34 -10.98 -11.30
N GLN A 711 7.53 -11.42 -12.27
CA GLN A 711 7.52 -12.81 -12.72
C GLN A 711 8.90 -13.28 -13.23
N ALA A 712 9.37 -14.41 -12.71
CA ALA A 712 10.64 -15.00 -13.09
C ALA A 712 10.57 -15.59 -14.51
N PRO A 713 11.73 -15.78 -15.19
CA PRO A 713 11.77 -16.47 -16.49
C PRO A 713 11.18 -17.89 -16.49
N SER A 714 11.17 -18.57 -15.33
CA SER A 714 10.53 -19.88 -15.14
C SER A 714 9.00 -19.82 -15.25
N GLY A 715 8.40 -18.64 -15.11
CA GLY A 715 6.95 -18.45 -14.97
C GLY A 715 6.49 -18.28 -13.51
N GLU A 716 7.36 -18.54 -12.54
CA GLU A 716 7.10 -18.34 -11.11
C GLU A 716 6.82 -16.87 -10.78
N LEU A 717 5.88 -16.64 -9.87
CA LEU A 717 5.52 -15.32 -9.35
C LEU A 717 5.83 -15.29 -7.85
N PRO A 718 6.47 -14.24 -7.31
CA PRO A 718 6.67 -14.12 -5.87
C PRO A 718 5.38 -13.70 -5.16
N GLU A 719 5.27 -14.03 -3.87
CA GLU A 719 4.12 -13.70 -3.04
C GLU A 719 3.99 -12.21 -2.70
N ILE A 720 5.06 -11.43 -2.92
CA ILE A 720 5.06 -9.97 -2.80
C ILE A 720 5.40 -9.33 -4.13
N VAL A 721 4.72 -8.25 -4.49
CA VAL A 721 4.99 -7.50 -5.72
C VAL A 721 4.96 -6.00 -5.43
N PRO A 722 6.02 -5.23 -5.74
CA PRO A 722 7.32 -5.67 -6.27
C PRO A 722 8.12 -6.56 -5.29
N SER A 723 9.09 -7.32 -5.79
CA SER A 723 9.98 -8.18 -4.97
C SER A 723 11.45 -8.01 -5.36
N THR A 724 12.35 -8.43 -4.46
CA THR A 724 13.78 -8.61 -4.77
C THR A 724 14.00 -10.01 -5.38
N PRO A 725 15.12 -10.26 -6.08
CA PRO A 725 15.45 -11.62 -6.53
C PRO A 725 15.85 -12.58 -5.40
N TYR A 726 15.74 -12.16 -4.14
CA TYR A 726 16.20 -12.90 -2.95
C TYR A 726 15.06 -13.39 -2.05
N TYR A 727 13.79 -13.21 -2.44
CA TYR A 727 12.64 -13.63 -1.65
C TYR A 727 11.46 -14.04 -2.53
N GLY A 728 10.71 -15.06 -2.09
CA GLY A 728 9.47 -15.50 -2.73
C GLY A 728 9.66 -16.30 -4.03
N PHE A 729 10.88 -16.77 -4.30
CA PHE A 729 11.15 -17.70 -5.41
C PHE A 729 11.77 -18.99 -4.90
N ASP A 730 11.66 -20.06 -5.67
CA ASP A 730 12.29 -21.33 -5.35
C ASP A 730 13.80 -21.15 -5.10
N GLN A 731 14.29 -21.81 -4.06
CA GLN A 731 15.70 -21.78 -3.63
C GLN A 731 16.24 -20.40 -3.20
N THR A 732 15.37 -19.41 -2.93
CA THR A 732 15.78 -18.14 -2.35
C THR A 732 15.86 -18.18 -0.81
N PRO A 733 16.69 -17.33 -0.17
CA PRO A 733 16.64 -17.15 1.27
C PRO A 733 15.24 -16.75 1.77
N GLY A 734 14.90 -17.08 3.02
CA GLY A 734 13.61 -16.73 3.61
C GLY A 734 12.71 -17.94 3.85
N TRP A 735 11.42 -17.77 3.63
CA TRP A 735 10.39 -18.76 3.97
C TRP A 735 10.34 -19.89 2.94
N SER A 736 10.96 -21.04 3.25
CA SER A 736 10.98 -22.16 2.31
C SER A 736 9.62 -22.85 2.08
N TYR A 737 8.61 -22.52 2.90
CA TYR A 737 7.25 -23.02 2.72
C TYR A 737 6.47 -22.30 1.62
N ILE A 738 6.94 -21.13 1.16
CA ILE A 738 6.46 -20.40 -0.03
C ILE A 738 7.39 -20.61 -1.23
N TRP A 739 8.29 -21.61 -1.20
CA TRP A 739 9.04 -21.97 -2.41
C TRP A 739 8.16 -22.77 -3.35
N GLY A 740 8.19 -22.41 -4.63
CA GLY A 740 7.32 -23.01 -5.62
C GLY A 740 6.03 -22.20 -5.81
N PRO A 741 5.04 -22.75 -6.52
CA PRO A 741 3.76 -22.09 -6.67
C PRO A 741 3.04 -22.00 -5.32
N THR A 742 2.45 -20.84 -5.04
CA THR A 742 1.52 -20.64 -3.94
C THR A 742 0.16 -20.25 -4.55
N PRO A 743 -0.69 -21.22 -4.98
CA PRO A 743 -1.82 -20.92 -5.86
C PRO A 743 -2.82 -19.88 -5.34
N SER A 744 -3.01 -19.78 -4.02
CA SER A 744 -3.86 -18.75 -3.40
C SER A 744 -3.22 -17.36 -3.34
N TRP A 745 -1.92 -17.20 -3.60
CA TRP A 745 -1.26 -15.90 -3.81
C TRP A 745 -1.12 -15.62 -5.30
N ASP A 746 -0.71 -16.63 -6.08
CA ASP A 746 -0.60 -16.62 -7.55
C ASP A 746 -1.89 -16.16 -8.24
N ALA A 747 -3.04 -16.57 -7.71
CA ALA A 747 -4.36 -16.24 -8.26
C ALA A 747 -4.63 -14.74 -8.34
N ALA A 748 -3.90 -13.89 -7.59
CA ALA A 748 -4.06 -12.43 -7.64
C ALA A 748 -3.89 -11.86 -9.06
N MET A 749 -2.97 -12.41 -9.85
CA MET A 749 -2.78 -11.98 -11.24
C MET A 749 -4.02 -12.22 -12.11
N PHE A 750 -4.86 -13.20 -11.75
CA PHE A 750 -6.10 -13.53 -12.44
C PHE A 750 -7.27 -12.76 -11.84
N VAL A 751 -7.44 -12.82 -10.52
CA VAL A 751 -8.57 -12.24 -9.79
C VAL A 751 -8.64 -10.73 -9.97
N ILE A 752 -7.52 -10.02 -9.81
CA ILE A 752 -7.51 -8.55 -9.96
C ILE A 752 -7.82 -8.17 -11.42
N SER A 753 -7.28 -8.92 -12.39
CA SER A 753 -7.54 -8.67 -13.81
C SER A 753 -9.02 -8.90 -14.17
N ASP A 754 -9.66 -9.91 -13.57
CA ASP A 754 -11.08 -10.23 -13.77
C ASP A 754 -11.99 -9.22 -13.06
N ASP A 755 -11.66 -8.81 -11.82
CA ASP A 755 -12.37 -7.74 -11.11
C ASP A 755 -12.29 -6.43 -11.91
N MET A 756 -11.13 -6.10 -12.49
CA MET A 756 -11.00 -4.95 -13.39
C MET A 756 -11.89 -5.07 -14.63
N LEU A 757 -11.96 -6.24 -15.26
CA LEU A 757 -12.86 -6.46 -16.40
C LEU A 757 -14.32 -6.33 -15.97
N ARG A 758 -14.71 -6.93 -14.84
CA ARG A 758 -16.08 -6.87 -14.30
C ARG A 758 -16.52 -5.44 -14.01
N HIS A 759 -15.70 -4.64 -13.33
CA HIS A 759 -16.07 -3.29 -12.93
C HIS A 759 -15.90 -2.24 -14.04
N TYR A 760 -14.88 -2.36 -14.90
CA TYR A 760 -14.53 -1.31 -15.88
C TYR A 760 -14.84 -1.69 -17.34
N GLY A 761 -15.00 -2.98 -17.67
CA GLY A 761 -15.36 -3.44 -19.01
C GLY A 761 -14.21 -3.45 -20.03
N ASP A 762 -12.95 -3.22 -19.62
CA ASP A 762 -11.81 -3.16 -20.53
C ASP A 762 -11.07 -4.51 -20.65
N ALA A 763 -11.41 -5.30 -21.67
CA ALA A 763 -10.77 -6.59 -21.95
C ALA A 763 -9.27 -6.51 -22.30
N ARG A 764 -8.70 -5.32 -22.55
CA ARG A 764 -7.26 -5.20 -22.79
C ARG A 764 -6.44 -5.51 -21.56
N ILE A 765 -6.98 -5.37 -20.35
CA ILE A 765 -6.26 -5.78 -19.15
C ILE A 765 -5.96 -7.29 -19.22
N ILE A 766 -6.95 -8.09 -19.62
CA ILE A 766 -6.79 -9.52 -19.87
C ILE A 766 -5.77 -9.78 -20.95
N ALA A 767 -5.84 -9.07 -22.09
CA ALA A 767 -4.87 -9.20 -23.18
C ALA A 767 -3.42 -8.93 -22.70
N SER A 768 -3.24 -7.90 -21.86
CA SER A 768 -1.93 -7.50 -21.35
C SER A 768 -1.35 -8.47 -20.32
N MET A 769 -2.20 -9.25 -19.64
CA MET A 769 -1.80 -10.20 -18.60
C MET A 769 -1.75 -11.65 -19.08
N TYR A 770 -2.40 -11.97 -20.21
CA TYR A 770 -2.61 -13.33 -20.68
C TYR A 770 -1.33 -14.17 -20.78
N GLU A 771 -0.26 -13.64 -21.37
CA GLU A 771 0.99 -14.41 -21.52
C GLU A 771 1.67 -14.66 -20.17
N ALA A 772 1.60 -13.74 -19.22
CA ALA A 772 2.13 -13.95 -17.86
C ALA A 772 1.28 -14.98 -17.09
N GLN A 773 -0.05 -14.88 -17.19
CA GLN A 773 -1.01 -15.85 -16.65
C GLN A 773 -0.76 -17.26 -17.20
N LYS A 774 -0.55 -17.38 -18.51
CA LYS A 774 -0.23 -18.65 -19.17
C LYS A 774 1.07 -19.27 -18.62
N ARG A 775 2.14 -18.48 -18.53
CA ARG A 775 3.42 -18.96 -17.97
C ARG A 775 3.30 -19.39 -16.52
N LEU A 776 2.49 -18.70 -15.70
CA LEU A 776 2.30 -19.08 -14.30
C LEU A 776 1.52 -20.41 -14.18
N VAL A 777 0.49 -20.62 -15.00
CA VAL A 777 -0.21 -21.91 -15.05
C VAL A 777 0.71 -23.03 -15.56
N ASP A 778 1.49 -22.76 -16.61
CA ASP A 778 2.44 -23.73 -17.14
C ASP A 778 3.53 -24.07 -16.10
N TYR A 779 4.05 -23.09 -15.36
CA TYR A 779 4.95 -23.30 -14.21
C TYR A 779 4.27 -24.13 -13.10
N THR A 780 3.07 -23.74 -12.67
CA THR A 780 2.33 -24.45 -11.62
C THR A 780 2.06 -25.90 -12.01
N SER A 781 1.86 -26.17 -13.31
CA SER A 781 1.64 -27.53 -13.83
C SER A 781 2.84 -28.46 -13.69
N THR A 782 4.05 -27.94 -13.41
CA THR A 782 5.22 -28.79 -13.09
C THR A 782 5.20 -29.31 -11.65
N PHE A 783 4.40 -28.71 -10.77
CA PHE A 783 4.23 -29.11 -9.37
C PHE A 783 2.88 -29.79 -9.11
N VAL A 784 1.83 -29.34 -9.79
CA VAL A 784 0.46 -29.86 -9.68
C VAL A 784 0.18 -30.80 -10.86
N THR A 785 0.61 -32.05 -10.74
CA THR A 785 0.65 -33.02 -11.86
C THR A 785 -0.44 -34.09 -11.79
N ALA A 786 -0.75 -34.67 -12.95
CA ALA A 786 -1.64 -35.82 -13.05
C ALA A 786 -1.05 -37.07 -12.34
N PRO A 787 -1.89 -38.00 -11.86
CA PRO A 787 -3.36 -38.01 -11.96
C PRO A 787 -4.07 -37.26 -10.83
N ASP A 788 -3.36 -36.90 -9.75
CA ASP A 788 -3.98 -36.45 -8.51
C ASP A 788 -4.13 -34.92 -8.41
N PHE A 789 -3.28 -34.15 -9.09
CA PHE A 789 -3.29 -32.69 -9.10
C PHE A 789 -3.31 -32.07 -7.69
N THR A 790 -2.51 -32.61 -6.77
CA THR A 790 -2.40 -32.15 -5.38
C THR A 790 -1.08 -31.46 -5.10
N TYR A 791 -1.09 -30.44 -4.23
CA TYR A 791 0.12 -29.76 -3.79
C TYR A 791 -0.02 -29.27 -2.35
N ALA A 792 0.87 -29.69 -1.46
CA ALA A 792 0.73 -29.51 -0.01
C ALA A 792 1.73 -28.51 0.60
N LYS A 793 2.24 -27.57 -0.20
CA LYS A 793 3.06 -26.42 0.26
C LYS A 793 2.34 -25.11 -0.04
N GLY A 794 2.82 -24.03 0.57
CA GLY A 794 2.22 -22.70 0.52
C GLY A 794 1.49 -22.34 1.81
N LEU A 795 0.79 -21.21 1.76
CA LEU A 795 0.17 -20.55 2.91
C LEU A 795 -1.31 -20.90 3.11
N GLY A 796 -1.87 -21.81 2.31
CA GLY A 796 -3.20 -22.38 2.48
C GLY A 796 -4.34 -21.36 2.68
N ASP A 797 -5.19 -21.60 3.67
CA ASP A 797 -6.33 -20.77 4.04
C ASP A 797 -5.98 -19.77 5.17
N TYR A 798 -5.40 -18.65 4.76
CA TYR A 798 -4.82 -17.66 5.67
C TYR A 798 -5.86 -17.01 6.60
N ALA A 799 -5.44 -16.73 7.83
CA ALA A 799 -6.25 -16.16 8.91
C ALA A 799 -7.55 -16.94 9.25
N GLY A 800 -7.61 -18.23 8.88
CA GLY A 800 -8.63 -19.18 9.34
C GLY A 800 -8.31 -19.82 10.70
N LYS A 801 -9.07 -20.85 11.08
CA LYS A 801 -8.82 -21.62 12.31
C LYS A 801 -7.62 -22.57 12.13
N GLY A 802 -6.53 -22.28 12.82
CA GLY A 802 -5.28 -23.06 12.76
C GLY A 802 -4.28 -22.49 11.74
N PRO A 803 -3.00 -22.94 11.73
CA PRO A 803 -1.93 -22.13 11.15
C PRO A 803 -2.02 -21.90 9.63
N PHE A 804 -2.60 -22.77 8.80
CA PHE A 804 -2.78 -22.53 7.34
C PHE A 804 -3.98 -23.29 6.71
N GLY A 805 -4.90 -23.82 7.53
CA GLY A 805 -6.02 -24.64 7.05
C GLY A 805 -5.61 -25.88 6.22
N PRO A 806 -6.51 -26.45 5.41
CA PRO A 806 -6.21 -27.60 4.54
C PRO A 806 -5.47 -27.14 3.28
N VAL A 807 -4.14 -27.01 3.40
CA VAL A 807 -3.26 -26.46 2.35
C VAL A 807 -3.45 -27.16 1.00
N ASP A 808 -3.49 -28.49 0.98
CA ASP A 808 -3.60 -29.26 -0.26
C ASP A 808 -4.94 -29.04 -0.98
N ALA A 809 -6.05 -29.06 -0.22
CA ALA A 809 -7.38 -28.79 -0.75
C ALA A 809 -7.52 -27.33 -1.21
N THR A 810 -6.84 -26.39 -0.57
CA THR A 810 -6.86 -24.98 -0.97
C THR A 810 -6.06 -24.76 -2.25
N ALA A 811 -4.84 -25.30 -2.31
CA ALA A 811 -3.95 -25.18 -3.47
C ALA A 811 -4.58 -25.81 -4.73
N SER A 812 -5.14 -27.02 -4.64
CA SER A 812 -5.79 -27.67 -5.79
C SER A 812 -7.05 -26.94 -6.26
N ALA A 813 -7.86 -26.39 -5.35
CA ALA A 813 -9.03 -25.60 -5.70
C ALA A 813 -8.64 -24.31 -6.43
N TYR A 814 -7.61 -23.60 -5.93
CA TYR A 814 -7.09 -22.40 -6.59
C TYR A 814 -6.41 -22.71 -7.93
N TYR A 815 -5.70 -23.84 -8.06
CA TYR A 815 -5.16 -24.25 -9.36
C TYR A 815 -6.27 -24.48 -10.39
N PHE A 816 -7.34 -25.19 -10.00
CA PHE A 816 -8.54 -25.32 -10.85
C PHE A 816 -9.11 -23.95 -11.25
N TYR A 817 -9.20 -23.02 -10.30
CA TYR A 817 -9.72 -21.68 -10.54
C TYR A 817 -8.86 -20.88 -11.51
N MET A 818 -7.53 -20.86 -11.34
CA MET A 818 -6.60 -20.21 -12.26
C MET A 818 -6.67 -20.78 -13.68
N VAL A 819 -6.70 -22.12 -13.82
CA VAL A 819 -6.82 -22.79 -15.13
C VAL A 819 -8.17 -22.45 -15.79
N SER A 820 -9.24 -22.43 -15.01
CA SER A 820 -10.59 -22.06 -15.49
C SER A 820 -10.64 -20.61 -15.94
N MET A 821 -10.04 -19.68 -15.20
CA MET A 821 -9.91 -18.27 -15.58
C MET A 821 -9.07 -18.13 -16.86
N LEU A 822 -7.96 -18.84 -16.98
CA LEU A 822 -7.13 -18.82 -18.18
C LEU A 822 -7.89 -19.31 -19.42
N SER A 823 -8.71 -20.36 -19.28
CA SER A 823 -9.58 -20.84 -20.36
C SER A 823 -10.60 -19.76 -20.79
N ARG A 824 -11.26 -19.08 -19.84
CA ARG A 824 -12.18 -17.97 -20.14
C ARG A 824 -11.47 -16.78 -20.77
N ASN A 825 -10.28 -16.44 -20.29
CA ASN A 825 -9.46 -15.36 -20.84
C ASN A 825 -9.01 -15.69 -22.27
N ALA A 826 -8.62 -16.94 -22.55
CA ALA A 826 -8.29 -17.40 -23.89
C ALA A 826 -9.50 -17.26 -24.83
N ALA A 827 -10.69 -17.66 -24.39
CA ALA A 827 -11.92 -17.51 -25.15
C ALA A 827 -12.26 -16.03 -25.43
N THR A 828 -12.13 -15.17 -24.42
CA THR A 828 -12.33 -13.71 -24.54
C THR A 828 -11.42 -13.08 -25.59
N LEU A 829 -10.19 -13.60 -25.73
CA LEU A 829 -9.20 -13.14 -26.71
C LEU A 829 -9.26 -13.88 -28.06
N GLY A 830 -10.23 -14.78 -28.26
CA GLY A 830 -10.35 -15.58 -29.48
C GLY A 830 -9.26 -16.65 -29.66
N LYS A 831 -8.55 -17.03 -28.60
CA LYS A 831 -7.50 -18.07 -28.59
C LYS A 831 -8.11 -19.46 -28.38
N SER A 832 -8.90 -19.92 -29.35
CA SER A 832 -9.73 -21.14 -29.21
C SER A 832 -8.97 -22.43 -28.85
N ALA A 833 -7.74 -22.60 -29.35
CA ALA A 833 -6.92 -23.77 -29.03
C ALA A 833 -6.49 -23.80 -27.55
N ASP A 834 -6.04 -22.66 -27.02
CA ASP A 834 -5.69 -22.53 -25.61
C ASP A 834 -6.96 -22.67 -24.74
N ALA A 835 -8.08 -22.07 -25.15
CA ALA A 835 -9.35 -22.18 -24.44
C ALA A 835 -9.78 -23.65 -24.26
N ALA A 836 -9.73 -24.45 -25.34
CA ALA A 836 -10.05 -25.87 -25.31
C ALA A 836 -9.06 -26.68 -24.46
N ARG A 837 -7.75 -26.41 -24.58
CA ARG A 837 -6.70 -27.06 -23.79
C ARG A 837 -6.91 -26.85 -22.29
N TYR A 838 -7.09 -25.59 -21.87
CA TYR A 838 -7.23 -25.26 -20.45
C TYR A 838 -8.61 -25.67 -19.91
N ALA A 839 -9.67 -25.70 -20.73
CA ALA A 839 -10.95 -26.30 -20.33
C ALA A 839 -10.81 -27.80 -20.02
N ALA A 840 -10.06 -28.54 -20.86
CA ALA A 840 -9.80 -29.96 -20.62
C ALA A 840 -8.96 -30.19 -19.36
N LEU A 841 -7.95 -29.34 -19.12
CA LEU A 841 -7.15 -29.41 -17.88
C LEU A 841 -7.99 -29.10 -16.64
N ALA A 842 -8.82 -28.04 -16.68
CA ALA A 842 -9.74 -27.71 -15.59
C ALA A 842 -10.66 -28.89 -15.26
N ALA A 843 -11.23 -29.56 -16.27
CA ALA A 843 -12.04 -30.76 -16.06
C ALA A 843 -11.27 -31.88 -15.35
N GLN A 844 -10.02 -32.15 -15.74
CA GLN A 844 -9.17 -33.16 -15.08
C GLN A 844 -8.89 -32.81 -13.61
N VAL A 845 -8.57 -31.55 -13.32
CA VAL A 845 -8.31 -31.09 -11.94
C VAL A 845 -9.59 -31.19 -11.10
N ARG A 846 -10.75 -30.79 -11.63
CA ARG A 846 -12.05 -30.93 -10.96
C ARG A 846 -12.35 -32.38 -10.61
N ASP A 847 -12.17 -33.28 -11.58
CA ASP A 847 -12.45 -34.70 -11.38
C ASP A 847 -11.52 -35.33 -10.34
N ALA A 848 -10.23 -34.95 -10.33
CA ALA A 848 -9.27 -35.37 -9.32
C ALA A 848 -9.61 -34.80 -7.92
N TYR A 849 -10.00 -33.52 -7.84
CA TYR A 849 -10.45 -32.89 -6.60
C TYR A 849 -11.65 -33.62 -6.00
N ASN A 850 -12.69 -33.88 -6.80
CA ASN A 850 -13.88 -34.60 -6.36
C ASN A 850 -13.54 -36.03 -5.95
N ARG A 851 -12.69 -36.75 -6.71
CA ARG A 851 -12.24 -38.10 -6.34
C ARG A 851 -11.59 -38.14 -4.96
N LYS A 852 -10.88 -37.08 -4.57
CA LYS A 852 -10.15 -37.01 -3.31
C LYS A 852 -11.02 -36.53 -2.15
N TYR A 853 -11.80 -35.47 -2.33
CA TYR A 853 -12.44 -34.75 -1.22
C TYR A 853 -13.97 -34.85 -1.17
N TRP A 854 -14.65 -35.15 -2.28
CA TRP A 854 -16.12 -35.26 -2.29
C TRP A 854 -16.58 -36.54 -1.58
N ASP A 855 -17.52 -36.40 -0.66
CA ASP A 855 -18.23 -37.52 -0.05
C ASP A 855 -19.70 -37.52 -0.44
N ALA A 856 -20.07 -38.49 -1.28
CA ALA A 856 -21.44 -38.66 -1.77
C ALA A 856 -22.43 -39.11 -0.68
N GLN A 857 -21.95 -39.64 0.46
CA GLN A 857 -22.83 -40.05 1.57
C GLN A 857 -23.28 -38.85 2.39
N THR A 858 -22.37 -37.91 2.65
CA THR A 858 -22.65 -36.71 3.44
C THR A 858 -22.97 -35.48 2.59
N HIS A 859 -22.92 -35.59 1.26
CA HIS A 859 -23.17 -34.51 0.30
C HIS A 859 -22.30 -33.26 0.55
N ARG A 860 -21.04 -33.48 0.96
CA ARG A 860 -20.10 -32.41 1.29
C ARG A 860 -18.66 -32.83 1.05
N TYR A 861 -17.76 -31.86 1.09
CA TYR A 861 -16.33 -32.09 1.06
C TYR A 861 -15.79 -32.37 2.44
N VAL A 862 -14.98 -33.42 2.56
CA VAL A 862 -14.41 -33.87 3.83
C VAL A 862 -12.90 -34.03 3.72
N THR A 863 -12.19 -33.62 4.77
CA THR A 863 -10.82 -34.08 4.97
C THR A 863 -10.88 -35.57 5.30
N ARG A 864 -10.13 -36.42 4.60
CA ARG A 864 -10.07 -37.86 4.94
C ARG A 864 -9.23 -38.04 6.20
N ALA A 865 -9.68 -38.92 7.10
CA ALA A 865 -9.00 -39.17 8.37
C ALA A 865 -7.56 -39.64 8.17
N ILE A 866 -6.65 -39.20 9.04
CA ILE A 866 -5.35 -39.84 9.22
C ILE A 866 -5.63 -41.22 9.81
N GLU A 867 -4.93 -42.26 9.33
CA GLU A 867 -5.09 -43.62 9.83
C GLU A 867 -4.93 -43.65 11.37
N ASN A 868 -5.95 -44.15 12.08
CA ASN A 868 -6.08 -44.16 13.55
C ASN A 868 -6.23 -42.80 14.26
N GLY A 869 -6.56 -41.72 13.55
CA GLY A 869 -6.90 -40.42 14.14
C GLY A 869 -8.41 -40.21 14.37
N PRO A 870 -8.82 -39.24 15.21
CA PRO A 870 -10.21 -38.81 15.27
C PRO A 870 -10.66 -38.26 13.91
N PRO A 871 -11.96 -38.35 13.56
CA PRO A 871 -12.48 -37.75 12.34
C PRO A 871 -12.20 -36.24 12.37
N PRO A 872 -11.71 -35.64 11.27
CA PRO A 872 -11.43 -34.22 11.24
C PRO A 872 -12.72 -33.40 11.39
N PRO A 873 -12.65 -32.21 12.00
CA PRO A 873 -13.81 -31.33 12.14
C PRO A 873 -14.33 -30.87 10.76
N PHE A 874 -15.57 -30.39 10.72
CA PHE A 874 -16.11 -29.76 9.52
C PHE A 874 -15.23 -28.58 9.10
N SER A 875 -14.95 -28.49 7.79
CA SER A 875 -14.15 -27.42 7.21
C SER A 875 -15.03 -26.54 6.34
N GLN A 876 -15.32 -25.34 6.83
CA GLN A 876 -16.04 -24.31 6.06
C GLN A 876 -15.31 -24.01 4.74
N THR A 877 -13.98 -23.90 4.78
CA THR A 877 -13.10 -23.65 3.63
C THR A 877 -13.23 -24.70 2.54
N GLN A 878 -13.17 -25.99 2.90
CA GLN A 878 -13.26 -27.10 1.94
C GLN A 878 -14.64 -27.21 1.30
N ASN A 879 -15.67 -26.55 1.84
CA ASN A 879 -17.01 -26.58 1.29
C ASN A 879 -17.34 -25.30 0.52
N ILE A 880 -16.83 -24.15 0.95
CA ILE A 880 -17.04 -22.86 0.26
C ILE A 880 -16.20 -22.74 -1.01
N LEU A 881 -14.91 -23.10 -1.01
CA LEU A 881 -14.08 -22.93 -2.22
C LEU A 881 -14.58 -23.76 -3.42
N PRO A 882 -14.92 -25.06 -3.28
CA PRO A 882 -15.48 -25.83 -4.38
C PRO A 882 -16.81 -25.27 -4.88
N LEU A 883 -17.64 -24.75 -3.96
CA LEU A 883 -18.91 -24.09 -4.30
C LEU A 883 -18.68 -22.81 -5.10
N ALA A 884 -17.75 -21.97 -4.66
CA ALA A 884 -17.40 -20.71 -5.30
C ALA A 884 -16.80 -20.89 -6.70
N PHE A 885 -15.96 -21.91 -6.88
CA PHE A 885 -15.25 -22.13 -8.14
C PHE A 885 -16.02 -22.99 -9.14
N GLY A 886 -17.12 -23.64 -8.73
CA GLY A 886 -17.90 -24.53 -9.60
C GLY A 886 -17.29 -25.93 -9.73
N ILE A 887 -16.68 -26.44 -8.64
CA ILE A 887 -16.15 -27.81 -8.54
C ILE A 887 -17.24 -28.80 -8.09
N VAL A 888 -18.22 -28.33 -7.31
CA VAL A 888 -19.33 -29.14 -6.76
C VAL A 888 -20.04 -29.92 -7.87
N PRO A 889 -20.33 -31.22 -7.68
CA PRO A 889 -21.14 -31.97 -8.63
C PRO A 889 -22.49 -31.29 -8.92
N ASP A 890 -22.93 -31.35 -10.18
CA ASP A 890 -24.17 -30.71 -10.62
C ASP A 890 -25.38 -31.18 -9.78
N GLY A 891 -26.15 -30.24 -9.24
CA GLY A 891 -27.33 -30.49 -8.41
C GLY A 891 -27.04 -30.63 -6.91
N GLU A 892 -25.77 -30.65 -6.50
CA GLU A 892 -25.39 -30.80 -5.09
C GLU A 892 -25.06 -29.47 -4.40
N GLN A 893 -25.04 -28.35 -5.15
CA GLN A 893 -24.61 -27.03 -4.66
C GLN A 893 -25.40 -26.54 -3.43
N GLN A 894 -26.73 -26.65 -3.46
CA GLN A 894 -27.59 -26.25 -2.35
C GLN A 894 -27.24 -27.02 -1.07
N LYS A 895 -27.03 -28.34 -1.17
CA LYS A 895 -26.72 -29.18 0.01
C LYS A 895 -25.38 -28.82 0.63
N VAL A 896 -24.39 -28.45 -0.19
CA VAL A 896 -23.10 -27.96 0.31
C VAL A 896 -23.27 -26.63 1.05
N ALA A 897 -24.06 -25.69 0.50
CA ALA A 897 -24.37 -24.43 1.16
C ALA A 897 -25.12 -24.64 2.49
N ASP A 898 -26.12 -25.52 2.49
CA ASP A 898 -26.89 -25.91 3.69
C ASP A 898 -25.99 -26.50 4.78
N ALA A 899 -25.01 -27.34 4.40
CA ALA A 899 -24.07 -27.93 5.35
C ALA A 899 -23.16 -26.87 6.01
N VAL A 900 -22.73 -25.84 5.27
CA VAL A 900 -21.94 -24.74 5.84
C VAL A 900 -22.80 -23.86 6.75
N ALA A 901 -24.02 -23.55 6.34
CA ALA A 901 -24.95 -22.79 7.19
C ALA A 901 -25.29 -23.54 8.49
N ALA A 902 -25.53 -24.85 8.42
CA ALA A 902 -25.76 -25.69 9.59
C ALA A 902 -24.54 -25.74 10.53
N ASP A 903 -23.31 -25.77 10.00
CA ASP A 903 -22.10 -25.66 10.83
C ASP A 903 -22.01 -24.31 11.54
N LEU A 904 -22.27 -23.21 10.83
CA LEU A 904 -22.32 -21.86 11.42
C LEU A 904 -23.38 -21.81 12.54
N GLU A 905 -24.60 -22.26 12.30
CA GLU A 905 -25.66 -22.27 13.32
C GLU A 905 -25.30 -23.14 14.53
N ALA A 906 -24.72 -24.31 14.29
CA ALA A 906 -24.30 -25.23 15.36
C ALA A 906 -23.11 -24.73 16.18
N ASN A 907 -22.28 -23.82 15.62
CA ASN A 907 -21.06 -23.32 16.24
C ASN A 907 -21.17 -21.87 16.75
N ASP A 908 -22.40 -21.38 16.98
CA ASP A 908 -22.69 -20.00 17.41
C ASP A 908 -22.22 -18.95 16.38
N TYR A 909 -22.43 -19.21 15.09
CA TYR A 909 -22.10 -18.33 13.97
C TYR A 909 -20.61 -17.94 13.92
N THR A 910 -19.75 -18.85 14.34
CA THR A 910 -18.30 -18.70 14.38
C THR A 910 -17.68 -19.01 13.01
N LEU A 911 -16.99 -18.03 12.45
CA LEU A 911 -16.15 -18.21 11.27
C LEU A 911 -14.94 -19.06 11.62
N THR A 912 -14.79 -20.20 10.94
CA THR A 912 -13.58 -21.04 11.01
C THR A 912 -12.77 -21.00 9.72
N MET A 913 -13.37 -20.49 8.63
CA MET A 913 -12.72 -20.25 7.36
C MET A 913 -11.84 -18.99 7.38
N GLY A 914 -10.77 -19.00 6.60
CA GLY A 914 -9.89 -17.86 6.36
C GLY A 914 -10.41 -16.93 5.26
N VAL A 915 -9.54 -16.04 4.79
CA VAL A 915 -9.93 -14.89 3.94
C VAL A 915 -10.37 -15.29 2.53
N TYR A 916 -9.82 -16.37 2.01
CA TYR A 916 -10.04 -16.84 0.64
C TYR A 916 -11.45 -17.40 0.39
N PRO A 917 -11.94 -18.38 1.17
CA PRO A 917 -13.35 -18.78 1.11
C PRO A 917 -14.27 -17.65 1.55
N LEU A 918 -13.89 -16.85 2.56
CA LEU A 918 -14.76 -15.81 3.10
C LEU A 918 -15.06 -14.70 2.08
N ARG A 919 -14.13 -14.40 1.16
CA ARG A 919 -14.34 -13.49 0.02
C ARG A 919 -15.63 -13.82 -0.74
N TYR A 920 -15.96 -15.11 -0.89
CA TYR A 920 -17.14 -15.56 -1.63
C TYR A 920 -18.28 -15.99 -0.72
N GLY A 921 -17.96 -16.50 0.47
CA GLY A 921 -18.87 -17.26 1.33
C GLY A 921 -20.12 -16.51 1.74
N LEU A 922 -20.02 -15.23 2.13
CA LEU A 922 -21.18 -14.47 2.62
C LEU A 922 -22.23 -14.26 1.52
N THR A 923 -21.80 -13.84 0.33
CA THR A 923 -22.70 -13.64 -0.82
C THR A 923 -23.24 -14.97 -1.34
N LEU A 924 -22.41 -16.02 -1.41
CA LEU A 924 -22.87 -17.36 -1.84
C LEU A 924 -23.92 -17.92 -0.90
N LEU A 925 -23.70 -17.92 0.42
CA LEU A 925 -24.67 -18.40 1.39
C LEU A 925 -25.99 -17.62 1.32
N THR A 926 -25.91 -16.31 1.11
CA THR A 926 -27.08 -15.44 0.85
C THR A 926 -27.85 -15.90 -0.39
N ASP A 927 -27.16 -16.18 -1.49
CA ASP A 927 -27.78 -16.60 -2.76
C ASP A 927 -28.46 -17.97 -2.68
N TYR A 928 -27.98 -18.84 -1.80
CA TYR A 928 -28.57 -20.15 -1.47
C TYR A 928 -29.61 -20.09 -0.33
N GLY A 929 -30.06 -18.90 0.07
CA GLY A 929 -31.19 -18.70 0.98
C GLY A 929 -30.84 -18.55 2.47
N HIS A 930 -29.56 -18.58 2.84
CA HIS A 930 -29.09 -18.47 4.23
C HIS A 930 -28.89 -17.03 4.70
N VAL A 931 -29.78 -16.13 4.28
CA VAL A 931 -29.69 -14.68 4.49
C VAL A 931 -29.58 -14.31 5.97
N ASP A 932 -30.42 -14.91 6.81
CA ASP A 932 -30.44 -14.61 8.26
C ASP A 932 -29.19 -15.16 8.95
N THR A 933 -28.68 -16.32 8.54
CA THR A 933 -27.43 -16.91 9.06
C THR A 933 -26.23 -16.01 8.74
N VAL A 934 -26.14 -15.48 7.52
CA VAL A 934 -25.09 -14.52 7.13
C VAL A 934 -25.23 -13.20 7.92
N TYR A 935 -26.45 -12.70 8.08
CA TYR A 935 -26.69 -11.48 8.88
C TYR A 935 -26.28 -11.66 10.34
N ARG A 936 -26.51 -12.83 10.95
CA ARG A 936 -26.04 -13.18 12.30
C ARG A 936 -24.51 -13.20 12.39
N VAL A 937 -23.82 -13.76 11.39
CA VAL A 937 -22.35 -13.70 11.30
C VAL A 937 -21.86 -12.26 11.22
N ALA A 938 -22.44 -11.46 10.32
CA ALA A 938 -22.03 -10.07 10.08
C ALA A 938 -22.29 -9.13 11.28
N THR A 939 -23.27 -9.46 12.13
CA THR A 939 -23.66 -8.68 13.31
C THR A 939 -23.19 -9.28 14.64
N LYS A 940 -22.40 -10.36 14.62
CA LYS A 940 -21.79 -10.93 15.82
C LYS A 940 -20.82 -9.92 16.45
N VAL A 941 -20.81 -9.88 17.79
CA VAL A 941 -19.95 -8.97 18.59
C VAL A 941 -18.96 -9.70 19.51
N THR A 942 -19.03 -11.04 19.56
CA THR A 942 -18.06 -11.87 20.29
C THR A 942 -16.97 -12.37 19.35
N GLN A 943 -15.77 -12.61 19.88
CA GLN A 943 -14.65 -13.11 19.08
C GLN A 943 -14.95 -14.53 18.56
N PRO A 944 -14.62 -14.87 17.29
CA PRO A 944 -14.10 -14.00 16.23
C PRO A 944 -15.22 -13.26 15.45
N SER A 945 -15.14 -11.93 15.33
CA SER A 945 -16.06 -11.13 14.50
C SER A 945 -15.56 -9.71 14.26
N TRP A 946 -16.07 -9.04 13.22
CA TRP A 946 -15.85 -7.60 13.02
C TRP A 946 -16.44 -6.76 14.17
N GLY A 947 -17.61 -7.16 14.69
CA GLY A 947 -18.24 -6.47 15.82
C GLY A 947 -17.42 -6.56 17.10
N PHE A 948 -16.68 -7.65 17.31
CA PHE A 948 -15.73 -7.76 18.42
C PHE A 948 -14.61 -6.70 18.33
N TRP A 949 -14.08 -6.41 17.15
CA TRP A 949 -13.08 -5.34 16.99
C TRP A 949 -13.66 -3.96 17.32
N LEU A 950 -14.87 -3.66 16.82
CA LEU A 950 -15.54 -2.40 17.10
C LEU A 950 -15.94 -2.24 18.58
N ALA A 951 -16.26 -3.34 19.27
CA ALA A 951 -16.51 -3.37 20.71
C ALA A 951 -15.23 -3.10 21.54
N ASN A 952 -14.05 -3.31 20.95
CA ASN A 952 -12.74 -2.99 21.52
C ASN A 952 -12.15 -1.67 20.97
N ASP A 953 -12.99 -0.79 20.43
CA ASP A 953 -12.61 0.53 19.91
C ASP A 953 -11.58 0.49 18.76
N ILE A 954 -11.65 -0.54 17.91
CA ILE A 954 -10.79 -0.68 16.74
C ILE A 954 -11.60 -0.35 15.48
N ASN A 955 -11.33 0.83 14.88
CA ASN A 955 -11.98 1.29 13.64
C ASN A 955 -11.13 1.00 12.38
N SER A 956 -10.65 -0.24 12.28
CA SER A 956 -9.86 -0.81 11.17
C SER A 956 -10.06 -2.34 11.17
N MET A 957 -9.32 -3.08 10.35
CA MET A 957 -9.36 -4.54 10.34
C MET A 957 -8.01 -5.14 10.73
N LEU A 958 -8.01 -6.19 11.55
CA LEU A 958 -6.79 -6.82 12.07
C LEU A 958 -6.23 -7.86 11.10
N GLU A 959 -4.95 -8.22 11.28
CA GLU A 959 -4.31 -9.37 10.60
C GLU A 959 -4.97 -10.71 11.00
N GLY A 960 -5.58 -10.78 12.16
CA GLY A 960 -6.27 -11.97 12.64
C GLY A 960 -7.34 -11.60 13.64
N TRP A 961 -8.24 -12.53 13.92
CA TRP A 961 -9.43 -12.23 14.72
C TRP A 961 -9.15 -11.83 16.17
N GLY A 962 -8.00 -12.19 16.74
CA GLY A 962 -7.66 -11.91 18.14
C GLY A 962 -6.97 -10.56 18.35
N LEU A 963 -7.13 -9.97 19.53
CA LEU A 963 -6.46 -8.70 19.88
C LEU A 963 -4.93 -8.82 19.96
N ASN A 964 -4.42 -10.04 20.09
CA ASN A 964 -3.00 -10.37 20.02
C ASN A 964 -2.44 -10.38 18.59
N SER A 965 -3.26 -10.16 17.56
CA SER A 965 -2.80 -9.99 16.17
C SER A 965 -1.70 -8.94 16.10
N ARG A 966 -0.66 -9.21 15.31
CA ARG A 966 0.53 -8.36 15.27
C ARG A 966 0.21 -7.01 14.63
N SER A 967 -0.49 -6.98 13.51
CA SER A 967 -1.05 -5.73 12.95
C SER A 967 -2.53 -5.56 13.26
N TRP A 968 -2.93 -4.32 13.54
CA TRP A 968 -4.33 -3.88 13.71
C TRP A 968 -4.88 -3.13 12.48
N ASN A 969 -4.16 -3.20 11.35
CA ASN A 969 -4.59 -2.62 10.09
C ASN A 969 -4.09 -3.43 8.89
N HIS A 970 -4.89 -4.42 8.50
CA HIS A 970 -4.81 -5.21 7.27
C HIS A 970 -6.11 -5.05 6.47
N HIS A 971 -6.08 -5.19 5.16
CA HIS A 971 -7.25 -4.85 4.34
C HIS A 971 -8.07 -6.06 3.85
N TYR A 972 -7.60 -7.30 3.95
CA TYR A 972 -8.34 -8.46 3.42
C TYR A 972 -9.71 -8.69 4.07
N PHE A 973 -9.88 -8.42 5.37
CA PHE A 973 -11.19 -8.56 6.04
C PHE A 973 -12.18 -7.44 5.67
N ALA A 974 -11.76 -6.44 4.89
CA ALA A 974 -12.67 -5.51 4.21
C ALA A 974 -13.55 -6.22 3.16
N LEU A 975 -13.27 -7.49 2.83
CA LEU A 975 -14.11 -8.33 1.96
C LEU A 975 -15.59 -8.36 2.34
N ILE A 976 -15.95 -8.09 3.60
CA ILE A 976 -17.37 -8.02 4.01
C ILE A 976 -18.11 -6.88 3.33
N SER A 977 -17.39 -5.81 2.94
CA SER A 977 -17.94 -4.70 2.19
C SER A 977 -18.56 -5.18 0.87
N ASP A 978 -17.98 -6.19 0.22
CA ASP A 978 -18.56 -6.78 -0.99
C ASP A 978 -19.98 -7.29 -0.74
N TRP A 979 -20.21 -8.00 0.37
CA TRP A 979 -21.55 -8.45 0.75
C TRP A 979 -22.52 -7.30 1.07
N PHE A 980 -22.05 -6.13 1.52
CA PHE A 980 -22.92 -4.98 1.70
C PHE A 980 -23.46 -4.45 0.37
N TYR A 981 -22.63 -4.40 -0.67
CA TYR A 981 -23.03 -3.95 -2.00
C TYR A 981 -23.73 -5.05 -2.82
N GLU A 982 -23.11 -6.21 -2.98
CA GLU A 982 -23.64 -7.31 -3.80
C GLU A 982 -24.72 -8.13 -3.07
N GLY A 983 -24.65 -8.26 -1.76
CA GLY A 983 -25.63 -9.01 -0.95
C GLY A 983 -26.80 -8.15 -0.48
N LEU A 984 -26.57 -7.24 0.45
CA LEU A 984 -27.63 -6.43 1.08
C LEU A 984 -28.28 -5.43 0.12
N ALA A 985 -27.47 -4.61 -0.56
CA ALA A 985 -27.99 -3.70 -1.58
C ALA A 985 -28.30 -4.42 -2.89
N GLY A 986 -27.64 -5.54 -3.17
CA GLY A 986 -27.93 -6.38 -4.33
C GLY A 986 -27.35 -5.88 -5.65
N ILE A 987 -26.42 -4.93 -5.65
CA ILE A 987 -25.87 -4.31 -6.87
C ILE A 987 -24.74 -5.18 -7.43
N ARG A 988 -24.96 -5.86 -8.55
CA ARG A 988 -23.98 -6.81 -9.12
C ARG A 988 -23.75 -6.59 -10.62
N PRO A 989 -22.50 -6.53 -11.10
CA PRO A 989 -22.23 -6.58 -12.53
C PRO A 989 -22.51 -8.01 -13.05
N ASP A 990 -23.44 -8.14 -13.99
CA ASP A 990 -23.73 -9.41 -14.67
C ASP A 990 -22.85 -9.60 -15.92
N SER A 991 -22.46 -8.48 -16.54
CA SER A 991 -21.48 -8.46 -17.62
C SER A 991 -20.47 -7.31 -17.47
N PRO A 992 -19.31 -7.39 -18.16
CA PRO A 992 -18.22 -6.45 -17.98
C PRO A 992 -18.63 -4.96 -18.05
N GLY A 993 -18.18 -4.18 -17.06
CA GLY A 993 -18.46 -2.75 -16.96
C GLY A 993 -19.93 -2.41 -16.74
N TYR A 994 -20.69 -3.28 -16.05
CA TYR A 994 -22.11 -3.08 -15.75
C TYR A 994 -22.99 -2.89 -17.01
N ALA A 995 -22.63 -3.50 -18.14
CA ALA A 995 -23.47 -3.47 -19.34
C ALA A 995 -24.81 -4.18 -19.10
N ASP A 996 -24.75 -5.32 -18.39
CA ASP A 996 -25.86 -5.98 -17.71
C ASP A 996 -25.65 -5.85 -16.20
N LEU A 997 -26.75 -5.58 -15.50
CA LEU A 997 -26.80 -5.32 -14.07
C LEU A 997 -27.84 -6.24 -13.43
N ILE A 998 -27.48 -6.87 -12.33
CA ILE A 998 -28.43 -7.54 -11.45
C ILE A 998 -28.62 -6.65 -10.21
N ILE A 999 -29.88 -6.44 -9.84
CA ILE A 999 -30.32 -5.86 -8.58
C ILE A 999 -31.05 -6.97 -7.80
N ARG A 1000 -30.35 -7.61 -6.87
CA ARG A 1000 -30.85 -8.74 -6.06
C ARG A 1000 -30.58 -8.51 -4.57
N PRO A 1001 -31.32 -7.59 -3.92
CA PRO A 1001 -31.10 -7.26 -2.52
C PRO A 1001 -31.58 -8.40 -1.60
N ALA A 1002 -30.81 -8.67 -0.56
CA ALA A 1002 -31.19 -9.55 0.54
C ALA A 1002 -31.79 -8.75 1.69
N LEU A 1003 -32.95 -9.21 2.19
CA LEU A 1003 -33.72 -8.55 3.25
C LEU A 1003 -33.71 -9.43 4.52
N PRO A 1004 -32.64 -9.43 5.34
CA PRO A 1004 -32.58 -10.23 6.56
C PRO A 1004 -33.62 -9.81 7.61
N THR A 1005 -34.05 -10.76 8.41
CA THR A 1005 -34.89 -10.54 9.59
C THR A 1005 -34.11 -9.72 10.62
N GLY A 1006 -34.70 -8.60 11.07
CA GLY A 1006 -34.08 -7.69 12.05
C GLY A 1006 -33.32 -6.51 11.45
N LEU A 1007 -33.28 -6.37 10.12
CA LEU A 1007 -32.82 -5.15 9.45
C LEU A 1007 -33.98 -4.46 8.72
N ASP A 1008 -34.17 -3.17 9.01
CA ASP A 1008 -35.31 -2.40 8.50
C ASP A 1008 -35.06 -1.79 7.12
N HIS A 1009 -33.82 -1.42 6.81
CA HIS A 1009 -33.44 -0.84 5.51
C HIS A 1009 -31.96 -1.02 5.20
N ALA A 1010 -31.63 -0.99 3.91
CA ALA A 1010 -30.27 -0.83 3.42
C ALA A 1010 -30.26 -0.10 2.06
N THR A 1011 -29.22 0.71 1.84
CA THR A 1011 -28.99 1.48 0.62
C THR A 1011 -27.56 1.28 0.16
N GLY A 1012 -27.39 0.93 -1.12
CA GLY A 1012 -26.11 0.93 -1.81
C GLY A 1012 -26.16 1.85 -3.03
N ARG A 1013 -25.05 2.51 -3.31
CA ARG A 1013 -24.81 3.35 -4.49
C ARG A 1013 -23.41 3.08 -5.03
N VAL A 1014 -23.28 2.92 -6.35
CA VAL A 1014 -22.00 2.74 -7.04
C VAL A 1014 -21.95 3.62 -8.28
N ASP A 1015 -20.91 4.44 -8.41
CA ASP A 1015 -20.59 5.20 -9.62
C ASP A 1015 -19.82 4.33 -10.61
N THR A 1016 -20.55 3.67 -11.52
CA THR A 1016 -19.96 2.80 -12.54
C THR A 1016 -19.41 3.62 -13.72
N PRO A 1017 -18.64 3.00 -14.65
CA PRO A 1017 -18.27 3.67 -15.91
C PRO A 1017 -19.46 4.19 -16.72
N ARG A 1018 -20.64 3.58 -16.53
CA ARG A 1018 -21.89 3.94 -17.26
C ARG A 1018 -22.75 4.96 -16.51
N GLY A 1019 -22.39 5.31 -15.27
CA GLY A 1019 -23.14 6.22 -14.41
C GLY A 1019 -23.54 5.57 -13.08
N GLU A 1020 -24.32 6.31 -12.30
CA GLU A 1020 -24.78 5.86 -10.98
C GLU A 1020 -25.73 4.66 -11.09
N VAL A 1021 -25.46 3.63 -10.29
CA VAL A 1021 -26.40 2.58 -9.93
C VAL A 1021 -26.77 2.75 -8.46
N ARG A 1022 -28.06 2.65 -8.14
CA ARG A 1022 -28.55 2.71 -6.75
C ARG A 1022 -29.58 1.63 -6.49
N SER A 1023 -29.52 1.04 -5.30
CA SER A 1023 -30.50 0.10 -4.78
C SER A 1023 -30.76 0.43 -3.31
N ALA A 1024 -31.98 0.83 -2.99
CA ALA A 1024 -32.39 1.21 -1.65
C ALA A 1024 -33.68 0.50 -1.28
N TRP A 1025 -33.63 -0.39 -0.29
CA TRP A 1025 -34.83 -1.07 0.21
C TRP A 1025 -35.13 -0.69 1.65
N ARG A 1026 -36.42 -0.70 1.99
CA ARG A 1026 -36.93 -0.50 3.36
C ARG A 1026 -38.19 -1.32 3.59
N ARG A 1027 -38.41 -1.75 4.83
CA ARG A 1027 -39.65 -2.41 5.26
C ARG A 1027 -40.71 -1.37 5.62
N GLU A 1028 -41.93 -1.56 5.15
CA GLU A 1028 -43.12 -0.75 5.44
C GLU A 1028 -44.27 -1.69 5.85
N GLY A 1029 -44.36 -2.01 7.14
CA GLY A 1029 -45.32 -3.00 7.65
C GLY A 1029 -45.02 -4.40 7.11
N GLU A 1030 -46.02 -5.05 6.49
CA GLU A 1030 -45.86 -6.36 5.82
C GLU A 1030 -45.26 -6.25 4.41
N ALA A 1031 -45.09 -5.04 3.89
CA ALA A 1031 -44.49 -4.80 2.58
C ALA A 1031 -43.02 -4.35 2.70
N ALA A 1032 -42.30 -4.44 1.59
CA ALA A 1032 -41.01 -3.81 1.37
C ALA A 1032 -41.11 -2.91 0.14
N VAL A 1033 -40.40 -1.79 0.19
CA VAL A 1033 -40.23 -0.87 -0.93
C VAL A 1033 -38.77 -0.95 -1.38
N LEU A 1034 -38.54 -1.11 -2.69
CA LEU A 1034 -37.22 -1.12 -3.31
C LEU A 1034 -37.15 -0.04 -4.39
N ASP A 1035 -36.33 0.97 -4.16
CA ASP A 1035 -36.03 2.05 -5.09
C ASP A 1035 -34.72 1.76 -5.84
N VAL A 1036 -34.79 1.69 -7.17
CA VAL A 1036 -33.67 1.33 -8.04
C VAL A 1036 -33.37 2.46 -9.02
N VAL A 1037 -32.10 2.78 -9.22
CA VAL A 1037 -31.62 3.64 -10.31
C VAL A 1037 -30.72 2.85 -11.24
N VAL A 1038 -31.05 2.85 -12.53
CA VAL A 1038 -30.30 2.19 -13.60
C VAL A 1038 -29.80 3.23 -14.60
N PRO A 1039 -28.51 3.25 -14.98
CA PRO A 1039 -27.98 4.25 -15.91
C PRO A 1039 -28.41 4.02 -17.36
N GLY A 1040 -28.35 5.08 -18.17
CA GLY A 1040 -28.94 5.21 -19.52
C GLY A 1040 -28.59 4.14 -20.56
N ALA A 1041 -27.49 3.42 -20.39
CA ALA A 1041 -26.96 2.41 -21.32
C ALA A 1041 -26.84 0.99 -20.72
N THR A 1042 -27.44 0.75 -19.56
CA THR A 1042 -27.38 -0.53 -18.84
C THR A 1042 -28.70 -1.27 -18.94
N ARG A 1043 -28.64 -2.59 -19.14
CA ARG A 1043 -29.79 -3.48 -18.97
C ARG A 1043 -29.81 -3.99 -17.54
N ALA A 1044 -30.97 -4.01 -16.89
CA ALA A 1044 -31.06 -4.43 -15.50
C ALA A 1044 -32.13 -5.51 -15.27
N GLU A 1045 -31.77 -6.57 -14.55
CA GLU A 1045 -32.72 -7.48 -13.92
C GLU A 1045 -32.87 -7.16 -12.43
N VAL A 1046 -34.11 -6.94 -11.98
CA VAL A 1046 -34.45 -6.73 -10.57
C VAL A 1046 -35.12 -7.98 -10.02
N TRP A 1047 -34.54 -8.54 -8.97
CA TRP A 1047 -34.95 -9.79 -8.34
C TRP A 1047 -35.60 -9.47 -6.99
N LEU A 1048 -36.92 -9.68 -6.88
CA LEU A 1048 -37.66 -9.38 -5.66
C LEU A 1048 -37.77 -10.65 -4.80
N PRO A 1049 -37.28 -10.67 -3.55
CA PRO A 1049 -37.36 -11.83 -2.66
C PRO A 1049 -38.78 -11.97 -2.07
N ASN A 1050 -39.72 -12.49 -2.86
CA ASN A 1050 -41.14 -12.52 -2.54
C ASN A 1050 -41.82 -13.88 -2.81
N GLY A 1051 -41.04 -14.96 -2.79
CA GLY A 1051 -41.52 -16.31 -3.09
C GLY A 1051 -41.86 -16.54 -4.56
N GLY A 1052 -41.39 -15.69 -5.49
CA GLY A 1052 -41.69 -15.79 -6.91
C GLY A 1052 -43.03 -15.18 -7.33
N GLU A 1053 -43.71 -14.48 -6.42
CA GLU A 1053 -45.04 -13.94 -6.70
C GLU A 1053 -44.97 -12.72 -7.62
N ARG A 1054 -45.63 -12.79 -8.78
CA ARG A 1054 -45.73 -11.64 -9.68
C ARG A 1054 -46.53 -10.50 -9.02
N LEU A 1055 -45.99 -9.29 -9.05
CA LEU A 1055 -46.68 -8.08 -8.57
C LEU A 1055 -48.00 -7.85 -9.33
N LYS A 1056 -49.09 -7.64 -8.57
CA LYS A 1056 -50.43 -7.34 -9.12
C LYS A 1056 -50.46 -6.05 -9.94
N ARG A 1057 -49.67 -5.05 -9.54
CA ARG A 1057 -49.40 -3.81 -10.29
C ARG A 1057 -47.89 -3.59 -10.33
N GLY A 1058 -47.25 -3.99 -11.43
CA GLY A 1058 -45.83 -3.71 -11.66
C GLY A 1058 -45.58 -2.23 -11.91
N PRO A 1059 -44.39 -1.69 -11.58
CA PRO A 1059 -44.08 -0.29 -11.80
C PRO A 1059 -43.93 0.05 -13.28
N ARG A 1060 -44.20 1.31 -13.63
CA ARG A 1060 -43.93 1.82 -14.99
C ARG A 1060 -42.44 1.71 -15.28
N GLY A 1061 -42.08 1.18 -16.45
CA GLY A 1061 -40.68 0.97 -16.83
C GLY A 1061 -40.11 -0.39 -16.42
N ALA A 1062 -40.87 -1.26 -15.73
CA ALA A 1062 -40.47 -2.64 -15.44
C ALA A 1062 -41.37 -3.67 -16.12
N ARG A 1063 -40.78 -4.76 -16.61
CA ARG A 1063 -41.50 -5.89 -17.24
C ARG A 1063 -41.16 -7.19 -16.51
N PHE A 1064 -42.18 -7.89 -16.01
CA PHE A 1064 -42.01 -9.22 -15.43
C PHE A 1064 -41.41 -10.18 -16.46
N LEU A 1065 -40.40 -10.94 -16.03
CA LEU A 1065 -39.71 -11.93 -16.86
C LEU A 1065 -40.11 -13.34 -16.43
N ARG A 1066 -39.83 -13.70 -15.17
CA ARG A 1066 -39.97 -15.07 -14.66
C ARG A 1066 -40.05 -15.08 -13.13
N ALA A 1067 -40.46 -16.23 -12.60
CA ALA A 1067 -40.26 -16.58 -11.20
C ALA A 1067 -39.12 -17.59 -11.12
N GLU A 1068 -38.12 -17.35 -10.28
CA GLU A 1068 -36.91 -18.17 -10.20
C GLU A 1068 -36.36 -18.14 -8.77
N ASN A 1069 -36.05 -19.31 -8.20
CA ASN A 1069 -35.40 -19.45 -6.88
C ASN A 1069 -36.05 -18.58 -5.78
N GLY A 1070 -37.38 -18.58 -5.69
CA GLY A 1070 -38.11 -17.77 -4.71
C GLY A 1070 -38.17 -16.26 -5.02
N HIS A 1071 -37.76 -15.82 -6.20
CA HIS A 1071 -37.77 -14.42 -6.61
C HIS A 1071 -38.69 -14.17 -7.80
N ALA A 1072 -39.39 -13.03 -7.80
CA ALA A 1072 -40.01 -12.50 -9.00
C ALA A 1072 -39.01 -11.58 -9.72
N VAL A 1073 -38.69 -11.91 -10.98
CA VAL A 1073 -37.64 -11.23 -11.76
C VAL A 1073 -38.25 -10.29 -12.77
N TYR A 1074 -37.76 -9.05 -12.82
CA TYR A 1074 -38.22 -7.98 -13.70
C TYR A 1074 -37.07 -7.40 -14.52
N ALA A 1075 -37.27 -7.16 -15.81
CA ALA A 1075 -36.40 -6.26 -16.57
C ALA A 1075 -36.79 -4.81 -16.23
N ALA A 1076 -35.82 -4.01 -15.77
CA ALA A 1076 -36.00 -2.59 -15.50
C ALA A 1076 -35.36 -1.73 -16.60
N ALA A 1077 -36.10 -0.73 -17.09
CA ALA A 1077 -35.56 0.27 -18.00
C ALA A 1077 -34.62 1.25 -17.27
N PRO A 1078 -33.69 1.91 -17.98
CA PRO A 1078 -32.91 3.00 -17.42
C PRO A 1078 -33.76 4.09 -16.78
N GLY A 1079 -33.27 4.67 -15.68
CA GLY A 1079 -33.96 5.64 -14.84
C GLY A 1079 -34.28 5.09 -13.45
N ALA A 1080 -35.13 5.83 -12.73
CA ALA A 1080 -35.58 5.46 -11.39
C ALA A 1080 -36.87 4.61 -11.46
N THR A 1081 -36.90 3.49 -10.74
CA THR A 1081 -38.06 2.60 -10.61
C THR A 1081 -38.26 2.17 -9.17
N THR A 1082 -39.51 2.21 -8.68
CA THR A 1082 -39.88 1.78 -7.33
C THR A 1082 -40.71 0.50 -7.38
N PHE A 1083 -40.31 -0.53 -6.64
CA PHE A 1083 -41.04 -1.79 -6.47
C PHE A 1083 -41.63 -1.86 -5.08
N ILE A 1084 -42.87 -2.34 -4.96
CA ILE A 1084 -43.54 -2.59 -3.68
C ILE A 1084 -43.98 -4.04 -3.67
N PHE A 1085 -43.54 -4.83 -2.69
CA PHE A 1085 -43.76 -6.28 -2.64
C PHE A 1085 -43.84 -6.78 -1.20
N THR A 1086 -44.37 -7.98 -1.00
CA THR A 1086 -44.35 -8.65 0.31
C THR A 1086 -43.15 -9.60 0.35
N PRO A 1087 -42.13 -9.36 1.18
CA PRO A 1087 -40.97 -10.24 1.27
C PRO A 1087 -41.37 -11.63 1.80
N ARG A 1088 -40.69 -12.68 1.34
CA ARG A 1088 -40.90 -14.06 1.79
C ARG A 1088 -39.62 -14.84 1.96
#